data_AF-A0A9E5R0C6-F1
#
_entry.id   AF-A0A9E5R0C6-F1
#
_cell.length_a   1.000
_cell.length_b   1.000
_cell.length_c   1.000
_cell.angle_alpha   90.00
_cell.angle_beta   90.00
_cell.angle_gamma   90.00
#
_symmetry.space_group_name_H-M   'P 1'
#
loop_
_entity.id
_entity.type
_entity.pdbx_description
1 polymer ?
#
loop_
_entity_poly.entity_id
_entity_poly.type
_entity_poly.pdbx_seq_one_letter_code
_entity_poly.pdbx_strand_id
1 'polypeptide(L)'
;MHLRDRWLPLILSVLGLVLALGAWRSEEARLERATRGYSLPTREAELPFRTPLAGINVDLTQYEDPATELAQIADLGFYWVRQPFYWSMIEPEPGRTTWAVYDRILEAMAQFEGRLEMVAVLQAPPPWARHPDAPESPAAPPASPAQFGEFARQLSQRYADALTHYQIWDEPNLRGRWGQLDPRPALYVAMLSAAYEAIHASDTTSSVILAALAPNVEDGPTNLNELTYLRAVYDLGGGAYFDAAAGKPYGFNDPPEIQTVDIRAMNFARLILLREEMVRRGDAHKPLWGSNFAWHHLPDDWSGEGLHSWGTVTGRSSKLTNHPPRLLNSAQREWSWLAGLILQHWDPNAPADDPIQGFAVRPQPERWRAALPAPTEAMPPGLYPAVNAYAAYAGDWEFGELGADGVSDRPPSTITVPFRGTEFAVLVRRGNYLAYLTVTINGEPASLLPRLENGEAFIALTNPERQESLDLIRVAEGLDRNQVHEAVITYRPELGQDFWSIAGFAVAETPNLTTLWRDLALGVALLAGLGTFIFGWRAPWHRLRLPSPGALRNLGDLLLGLFFSGLVMLGTLLTMPDTLALALRRDLPPLLITLSSAAVLYYSPSTWLTLLALVVTAVIIFNRPLIGVMQVVFWGAFFSSPLEPFFRVIFAVDALLLITLAAVGLHGLHQQALLYRAGRARFWRQWQNLRLHPLDAIVAGFVLLGLVSVTWSLFPGLALREFRVMLLNPALLYLLVRLIKPPLRDLALLVDTLLMIGGLIALIGLLNYARGEVVLAEGGARRLLSVYGSPNDVGLMLGRCLPFALAYLLLPVGAWRRLYAGVVAVPMGLAILLSQSAGALVLGVPVSVAVVLLGWQGRRALPWLGGLAAGGAAALVILAQFLPRLQRLANPQDGTTFFRLQLWRSSLEMIADFPLTGVGPDQFLYWYRSRYILPEAWRDPDLSHPHNFLLDYWVRLGLGGVLLGVLLQWVFWRRCLALWGHLRTGAPLALALVIGAMGAMGNFLAHGLVDRAHFGIHLSLVLAVLLVVVVQLDELHQN
;
A
#
# COMPACT_ATOMS: atom_id res chain seq x y z
N MET A 1 48.19 2.05 -30.84
CA MET A 1 46.75 1.80 -31.12
C MET A 1 45.96 2.75 -30.23
N HIS A 2 45.21 3.66 -30.85
CA HIS A 2 44.98 5.03 -30.38
C HIS A 2 43.92 5.19 -29.27
N LEU A 3 44.13 6.20 -28.41
CA LEU A 3 43.19 6.72 -27.40
C LEU A 3 41.79 7.08 -27.94
N ARG A 4 41.62 7.14 -29.27
CA ARG A 4 40.35 7.42 -29.96
C ARG A 4 39.31 6.28 -29.80
N ASP A 5 39.75 5.03 -29.58
CA ASP A 5 38.87 3.86 -29.55
C ASP A 5 38.16 3.62 -28.20
N ARG A 6 38.52 4.35 -27.13
CA ARG A 6 37.93 4.16 -25.78
C ARG A 6 36.75 5.08 -25.49
N TRP A 7 36.67 6.25 -26.12
CA TRP A 7 35.62 7.23 -25.85
C TRP A 7 34.37 7.00 -26.69
N LEU A 8 34.50 6.45 -27.90
CA LEU A 8 33.37 6.17 -28.78
C LEU A 8 32.27 5.32 -28.13
N PRO A 9 32.55 4.19 -27.44
CA PRO A 9 31.50 3.41 -26.78
C PRO A 9 30.87 4.15 -25.59
N LEU A 10 31.64 4.91 -24.81
CA LEU A 10 31.08 5.73 -23.73
C LEU A 10 30.16 6.82 -24.31
N ILE A 11 30.59 7.49 -25.38
CA ILE A 11 29.81 8.50 -26.08
C ILE A 11 28.54 7.88 -26.66
N LEU A 12 28.61 6.70 -27.29
CA LEU A 12 27.45 6.01 -27.84
C LEU A 12 26.50 5.47 -26.76
N SER A 13 27.01 4.98 -25.63
CA SER A 13 26.18 4.54 -24.49
C SER A 13 25.51 5.71 -23.78
N VAL A 14 26.23 6.82 -23.60
CA VAL A 14 25.65 8.07 -23.06
C VAL A 14 24.64 8.64 -24.04
N LEU A 15 24.93 8.65 -25.34
CA LEU A 15 23.98 9.08 -26.38
C LEU A 15 22.75 8.17 -26.40
N GLY A 16 22.93 6.85 -26.30
CA GLY A 16 21.84 5.88 -26.21
C GLY A 16 20.99 6.06 -24.95
N LEU A 17 21.60 6.31 -23.80
CA LEU A 17 20.89 6.60 -22.56
C LEU A 17 20.15 7.94 -22.63
N VAL A 18 20.75 8.98 -23.22
CA VAL A 18 20.13 10.28 -23.42
C VAL A 18 18.95 10.18 -24.39
N LEU A 19 19.08 9.41 -25.48
CA LEU A 19 17.98 9.14 -26.40
C LEU A 19 16.89 8.29 -25.75
N ALA A 20 17.25 7.32 -24.90
CA ALA A 20 16.30 6.52 -24.12
C ALA A 20 15.51 7.37 -23.12
N LEU A 21 16.20 8.20 -22.35
CA LEU A 21 15.59 9.14 -21.42
C LEU A 21 14.75 10.19 -22.16
N GLY A 22 15.21 10.65 -23.32
CA GLY A 22 14.47 11.58 -24.18
C GLY A 22 13.19 10.96 -24.75
N ALA A 23 13.27 9.71 -25.23
CA ALA A 23 12.11 8.95 -25.71
C ALA A 23 11.14 8.64 -24.57
N TRP A 24 11.65 8.17 -23.42
CA TRP A 24 10.87 7.96 -22.20
C TRP A 24 10.15 9.25 -21.78
N ARG A 25 10.87 10.37 -21.64
CA ARG A 25 10.29 11.67 -21.29
C ARG A 25 9.29 12.16 -22.32
N SER A 26 9.57 11.98 -23.61
CA SER A 26 8.63 12.34 -24.67
C SER A 26 7.35 11.51 -24.61
N GLU A 27 7.46 10.25 -24.20
CA GLU A 27 6.34 9.32 -24.14
C GLU A 27 5.52 9.48 -22.88
N GLU A 28 6.19 9.67 -21.75
CA GLU A 28 5.59 10.11 -20.49
C GLU A 28 4.82 11.42 -20.69
N ALA A 29 5.41 12.41 -21.36
CA ALA A 29 4.73 13.66 -21.70
C ALA A 29 3.59 13.49 -22.74
N ARG A 30 3.61 12.43 -23.56
CA ARG A 30 2.48 12.10 -24.45
C ARG A 30 1.34 11.46 -23.68
N LEU A 31 1.66 10.52 -22.80
CA LEU A 31 0.71 9.82 -21.94
C LEU A 31 0.04 10.82 -20.99
N GLU A 32 0.83 11.64 -20.31
CA GLU A 32 0.34 12.72 -19.44
C GLU A 32 -0.62 13.64 -20.19
N ARG A 33 -0.26 14.08 -21.41
CA ARG A 33 -1.18 14.90 -22.24
C ARG A 33 -2.45 14.17 -22.64
N ALA A 34 -2.38 12.88 -22.94
CA ALA A 34 -3.52 12.08 -23.38
C ALA A 34 -4.46 11.68 -22.22
N THR A 35 -3.98 11.66 -20.99
CA THR A 35 -4.76 11.28 -19.80
C THR A 35 -4.96 12.44 -18.81
N ARG A 36 -4.56 13.66 -19.17
CA ARG A 36 -4.71 14.82 -18.29
C ARG A 36 -6.19 15.13 -18.05
N GLY A 37 -6.61 15.25 -16.80
CA GLY A 37 -8.01 15.43 -16.43
C GLY A 37 -8.89 14.19 -16.57
N TYR A 38 -8.33 13.06 -17.02
CA TYR A 38 -9.01 11.77 -17.05
C TYR A 38 -9.07 11.19 -15.64
N SER A 39 -10.26 10.82 -15.17
CA SER A 39 -10.45 10.16 -13.88
C SER A 39 -10.82 8.69 -14.06
N LEU A 40 -10.34 7.83 -13.16
CA LEU A 40 -10.74 6.42 -13.09
C LEU A 40 -11.54 6.17 -11.81
N PRO A 41 -12.89 6.23 -11.86
CA PRO A 41 -13.73 6.08 -10.67
C PRO A 41 -13.54 4.78 -9.91
N THR A 42 -13.06 3.71 -10.55
CA THR A 42 -12.73 2.43 -9.92
C THR A 42 -11.43 2.44 -9.12
N ARG A 43 -10.67 3.54 -9.15
CA ARG A 43 -9.37 3.71 -8.49
C ARG A 43 -9.29 4.95 -7.60
N GLU A 44 -10.24 5.86 -7.73
CA GLU A 44 -10.30 7.15 -7.03
C GLU A 44 -11.58 7.22 -6.19
N ALA A 45 -11.46 7.01 -4.87
CA ALA A 45 -12.60 7.08 -3.96
C ALA A 45 -13.04 8.51 -3.63
N GLU A 46 -12.16 9.50 -3.80
CA GLU A 46 -12.43 10.93 -3.55
C GLU A 46 -12.99 11.64 -4.79
N LEU A 47 -13.98 11.04 -5.44
CA LEU A 47 -14.73 11.67 -6.53
C LEU A 47 -16.14 12.04 -6.06
N PRO A 48 -16.73 13.13 -6.60
CA PRO A 48 -18.13 13.41 -6.37
C PRO A 48 -18.99 12.28 -6.97
N PHE A 49 -20.16 12.06 -6.37
CA PHE A 49 -21.16 11.20 -6.98
C PHE A 49 -21.65 11.77 -8.31
N ARG A 50 -21.98 10.85 -9.23
CA ARG A 50 -22.39 11.19 -10.58
C ARG A 50 -23.79 11.81 -10.59
N THR A 51 -23.89 12.97 -11.22
CA THR A 51 -25.15 13.60 -11.59
C THR A 51 -25.37 13.59 -13.10
N PRO A 52 -26.62 13.77 -13.59
CA PRO A 52 -26.87 13.99 -15.02
C PRO A 52 -26.04 15.17 -15.52
N LEU A 53 -25.41 15.07 -16.70
CA LEU A 53 -24.52 16.14 -17.16
C LEU A 53 -25.24 17.28 -17.89
N ALA A 54 -26.27 16.98 -18.67
CA ALA A 54 -26.79 17.91 -19.65
C ALA A 54 -27.57 19.07 -19.00
N GLY A 55 -27.14 20.30 -19.26
CA GLY A 55 -27.84 21.50 -18.82
C GLY A 55 -27.99 22.56 -19.91
N ILE A 56 -28.86 23.54 -19.66
CA ILE A 56 -29.07 24.71 -20.51
C ILE A 56 -29.19 25.97 -19.64
N ASN A 57 -28.56 27.06 -20.08
CA ASN A 57 -28.78 28.38 -19.50
C ASN A 57 -30.03 29.00 -20.12
N VAL A 58 -30.92 29.55 -19.29
CA VAL A 58 -32.13 30.24 -19.76
C VAL A 58 -32.42 31.41 -18.84
N ASP A 59 -32.96 32.49 -19.39
CA ASP A 59 -33.57 33.54 -18.58
C ASP A 59 -35.08 33.50 -18.78
N LEU A 60 -35.77 32.81 -17.88
CA LEU A 60 -37.22 32.61 -17.91
C LEU A 60 -38.00 33.88 -17.59
N THR A 61 -37.34 34.91 -17.07
CA THR A 61 -38.01 36.19 -16.74
C THR A 61 -38.49 36.95 -17.98
N GLN A 62 -37.99 36.59 -19.16
CA GLN A 62 -38.40 37.18 -20.44
C GLN A 62 -39.69 36.58 -21.02
N TYR A 63 -40.20 35.47 -20.44
CA TYR A 63 -41.39 34.77 -20.95
C TYR A 63 -42.61 34.99 -20.06
N GLU A 64 -43.77 35.22 -20.69
CA GLU A 64 -45.03 35.31 -19.96
C GLU A 64 -45.48 33.94 -19.41
N ASP A 65 -45.21 32.87 -20.18
CA ASP A 65 -45.48 31.47 -19.85
C ASP A 65 -44.18 30.62 -19.84
N PRO A 66 -43.48 30.52 -18.70
CA PRO A 66 -42.26 29.73 -18.59
C PRO A 66 -42.49 28.22 -18.76
N ALA A 67 -43.70 27.70 -18.54
CA ALA A 67 -43.98 26.26 -18.60
C ALA A 67 -43.82 25.70 -20.02
N THR A 68 -44.22 26.47 -21.04
CA THR A 68 -44.07 26.07 -22.46
C THR A 68 -42.60 25.92 -22.86
N GLU A 69 -41.71 26.77 -22.35
CA GLU A 69 -40.28 26.69 -22.65
C GLU A 69 -39.62 25.53 -21.88
N LEU A 70 -40.00 25.34 -20.62
CA LEU A 70 -39.53 24.22 -19.80
C LEU A 70 -39.94 22.86 -20.39
N ALA A 71 -41.15 22.75 -20.94
CA ALA A 71 -41.59 21.53 -21.63
C ALA A 71 -40.67 21.18 -22.81
N GLN A 72 -40.33 22.17 -23.65
CA GLN A 72 -39.42 21.97 -24.77
C GLN A 72 -38.00 21.59 -24.32
N ILE A 73 -37.50 22.25 -23.27
CA ILE A 73 -36.20 21.94 -22.68
C ILE A 73 -36.18 20.50 -22.16
N ALA A 74 -37.21 20.08 -21.41
CA ALA A 74 -37.33 18.74 -20.87
C ALA A 74 -37.46 17.67 -21.98
N ASP A 75 -38.15 17.97 -23.08
CA ASP A 75 -38.36 17.06 -24.21
C ASP A 75 -37.12 16.88 -25.08
N LEU A 76 -36.17 17.81 -25.02
CA LEU A 76 -34.85 17.63 -25.61
C LEU A 76 -33.96 16.72 -24.76
N GLY A 77 -34.26 16.53 -23.48
CA GLY A 77 -33.48 15.70 -22.55
C GLY A 77 -32.43 16.47 -21.74
N PHE A 78 -32.58 17.79 -21.62
CA PHE A 78 -31.83 18.55 -20.61
C PHE A 78 -32.36 18.22 -19.21
N TYR A 79 -31.46 18.24 -18.24
CA TYR A 79 -31.79 18.04 -16.82
C TYR A 79 -31.58 19.34 -16.04
N TRP A 80 -30.42 19.98 -16.19
CA TRP A 80 -30.13 21.23 -15.49
C TRP A 80 -30.65 22.46 -16.22
N VAL A 81 -31.34 23.34 -15.49
CA VAL A 81 -31.78 24.66 -15.94
C VAL A 81 -31.05 25.72 -15.11
N ARG A 82 -30.11 26.44 -15.73
CA ARG A 82 -29.38 27.51 -15.04
C ARG A 82 -30.08 28.85 -15.27
N GLN A 83 -30.70 29.38 -14.20
CA GLN A 83 -31.57 30.56 -14.22
C GLN A 83 -30.98 31.69 -13.37
N PRO A 84 -30.85 32.91 -13.90
CA PRO A 84 -30.47 34.08 -13.11
C PRO A 84 -31.59 34.57 -12.18
N PHE A 85 -31.22 34.86 -10.93
CA PHE A 85 -32.03 35.53 -9.93
C PHE A 85 -31.45 36.92 -9.68
N TYR A 86 -32.17 37.93 -10.16
CA TYR A 86 -31.74 39.31 -10.12
C TYR A 86 -32.25 39.97 -8.84
N TRP A 87 -31.34 40.30 -7.92
CA TRP A 87 -31.69 40.96 -6.66
C TRP A 87 -32.45 42.26 -6.92
N SER A 88 -32.10 43.00 -7.98
CA SER A 88 -32.80 44.23 -8.37
C SER A 88 -34.28 44.06 -8.72
N MET A 89 -34.70 42.88 -9.17
CA MET A 89 -36.13 42.58 -9.43
C MET A 89 -36.84 42.05 -8.18
N ILE A 90 -36.10 41.42 -7.27
CA ILE A 90 -36.66 40.87 -6.04
C ILE A 90 -36.81 41.97 -4.99
N GLU A 91 -35.88 42.91 -4.88
CA GLU A 91 -35.88 43.98 -3.87
C GLU A 91 -35.54 45.33 -4.52
N PRO A 92 -36.45 45.91 -5.33
CA PRO A 92 -36.19 47.17 -6.02
C PRO A 92 -35.97 48.36 -5.07
N GLU A 93 -36.60 48.33 -3.89
CA GLU A 93 -36.45 49.32 -2.81
C GLU A 93 -36.05 48.59 -1.51
N PRO A 94 -35.20 49.18 -0.64
CA PRO A 94 -34.75 48.52 0.58
C PRO A 94 -35.92 48.04 1.45
N GLY A 95 -35.94 46.75 1.79
CA GLY A 95 -36.96 46.10 2.61
C GLY A 95 -38.30 45.82 1.91
N ARG A 96 -38.45 46.17 0.63
CA ARG A 96 -39.67 45.93 -0.15
C ARG A 96 -39.43 44.87 -1.22
N THR A 97 -39.80 43.64 -0.90
CA THR A 97 -39.60 42.50 -1.81
C THR A 97 -40.79 42.19 -2.71
N THR A 98 -40.52 41.78 -3.95
CA THR A 98 -41.50 41.32 -4.94
C THR A 98 -41.08 39.98 -5.54
N TRP A 99 -41.83 38.91 -5.25
CA TRP A 99 -41.48 37.52 -5.62
C TRP A 99 -42.26 36.97 -6.81
N ALA A 100 -43.30 37.67 -7.28
CA ALA A 100 -44.31 37.12 -8.20
C ALA A 100 -43.76 36.53 -9.51
N VAL A 101 -42.66 37.06 -10.06
CA VAL A 101 -42.04 36.52 -11.27
C VAL A 101 -41.37 35.18 -10.98
N TYR A 102 -40.61 35.10 -9.89
CA TYR A 102 -39.88 33.88 -9.50
C TYR A 102 -40.81 32.81 -8.91
N ASP A 103 -41.88 33.21 -8.21
CA ASP A 103 -42.94 32.30 -7.78
C ASP A 103 -43.54 31.58 -8.99
N ARG A 104 -43.89 32.31 -10.07
CA ARG A 104 -44.42 31.71 -11.31
C ARG A 104 -43.41 30.77 -11.99
N ILE A 105 -42.13 31.15 -12.02
CA ILE A 105 -41.07 30.32 -12.61
C ILE A 105 -40.93 28.99 -11.84
N LEU A 106 -40.92 29.05 -10.51
CA LEU A 106 -40.77 27.86 -9.67
C LEU A 106 -42.04 27.00 -9.65
N GLU A 107 -43.23 27.61 -9.71
CA GLU A 107 -44.49 26.88 -9.95
C GLU A 107 -44.49 26.13 -11.29
N ALA A 108 -43.89 26.71 -12.34
CA ALA A 108 -43.73 26.03 -13.62
C ALA A 108 -42.68 24.90 -13.55
N MET A 109 -41.55 25.12 -12.86
CA MET A 109 -40.53 24.09 -12.63
C MET A 109 -41.09 22.87 -11.89
N ALA A 110 -41.95 23.07 -10.89
CA ALA A 110 -42.56 21.99 -10.10
C ALA A 110 -43.35 20.98 -10.95
N GLN A 111 -43.82 21.36 -12.15
CA GLN A 111 -44.49 20.44 -13.07
C GLN A 111 -43.55 19.39 -13.68
N PHE A 112 -42.24 19.59 -13.55
CA PHE A 112 -41.18 18.75 -14.11
C PHE A 112 -40.27 18.14 -13.03
N GLU A 113 -40.76 18.01 -11.80
CA GLU A 113 -40.04 17.37 -10.69
C GLU A 113 -39.49 15.99 -11.10
N GLY A 114 -38.21 15.74 -10.79
CA GLY A 114 -37.48 14.53 -11.20
C GLY A 114 -37.03 14.48 -12.67
N ARG A 115 -37.45 15.44 -13.51
CA ARG A 115 -36.97 15.60 -14.89
C ARG A 115 -36.08 16.83 -15.08
N LEU A 116 -36.37 17.93 -14.40
CA LEU A 116 -35.59 19.17 -14.45
C LEU A 116 -35.19 19.60 -13.04
N GLU A 117 -33.99 20.16 -12.92
CA GLU A 117 -33.43 20.76 -11.70
C GLU A 117 -32.88 22.15 -11.99
N MET A 118 -33.04 23.09 -11.06
CA MET A 118 -32.62 24.48 -11.24
C MET A 118 -31.31 24.81 -10.53
N VAL A 119 -30.39 25.45 -11.25
CA VAL A 119 -29.25 26.16 -10.67
C VAL A 119 -29.58 27.65 -10.62
N ALA A 120 -29.83 28.18 -9.42
CA ALA A 120 -30.19 29.58 -9.20
C ALA A 120 -28.93 30.46 -9.12
N VAL A 121 -28.75 31.40 -10.05
CA VAL A 121 -27.59 32.28 -10.10
C VAL A 121 -27.92 33.63 -9.46
N LEU A 122 -27.42 33.87 -8.25
CA LEU A 122 -27.71 35.08 -7.49
C LEU A 122 -26.79 36.23 -7.94
N GLN A 123 -27.37 37.30 -8.48
CA GLN A 123 -26.61 38.44 -9.03
C GLN A 123 -27.44 39.74 -9.12
N ALA A 124 -26.84 40.77 -9.71
CA ALA A 124 -27.45 42.07 -10.04
C ALA A 124 -28.11 42.81 -8.85
N PRO A 125 -27.30 43.42 -7.95
CA PRO A 125 -27.81 44.24 -6.86
C PRO A 125 -28.68 45.41 -7.34
N PRO A 126 -29.75 45.76 -6.60
CA PRO A 126 -30.54 46.97 -6.87
C PRO A 126 -29.68 48.23 -6.72
N PRO A 127 -30.05 49.36 -7.37
CA PRO A 127 -29.26 50.59 -7.33
C PRO A 127 -28.83 51.05 -5.92
N TRP A 128 -29.70 50.86 -4.92
CA TRP A 128 -29.42 51.23 -3.52
C TRP A 128 -28.38 50.35 -2.81
N ALA A 129 -28.08 49.15 -3.34
CA ALA A 129 -27.16 48.18 -2.76
C ALA A 129 -25.83 48.05 -3.52
N ARG A 130 -25.64 48.77 -4.62
CA ARG A 130 -24.43 48.68 -5.47
C ARG A 130 -23.24 49.36 -4.83
N HIS A 131 -22.04 48.85 -5.13
CA HIS A 131 -20.79 49.44 -4.69
C HIS A 131 -20.69 50.93 -5.13
N PRO A 132 -20.26 51.85 -4.24
CA PRO A 132 -20.29 53.29 -4.50
C PRO A 132 -19.39 53.75 -5.64
N ASP A 133 -18.35 52.97 -5.98
CA ASP A 133 -17.48 53.24 -7.13
C ASP A 133 -18.12 52.88 -8.49
N ALA A 134 -19.27 52.20 -8.51
CA ALA A 134 -19.97 51.76 -9.72
C ALA A 134 -21.50 51.82 -9.60
N PRO A 135 -22.10 52.95 -9.16
CA PRO A 135 -23.52 53.01 -8.77
C PRO A 135 -24.47 52.77 -9.96
N GLU A 136 -24.06 53.16 -11.16
CA GLU A 136 -24.88 53.07 -12.37
C GLU A 136 -24.82 51.68 -13.04
N SER A 137 -23.84 50.83 -12.69
CA SER A 137 -23.66 49.54 -13.37
C SER A 137 -24.52 48.43 -12.75
N PRO A 138 -25.40 47.75 -13.50
CA PRO A 138 -26.14 46.59 -13.00
C PRO A 138 -25.25 45.40 -12.62
N ALA A 139 -24.03 45.34 -13.15
CA ALA A 139 -23.03 44.32 -12.83
C ALA A 139 -22.11 44.73 -11.66
N ALA A 140 -22.38 45.85 -10.99
CA ALA A 140 -21.58 46.25 -9.84
C ALA A 140 -21.74 45.25 -8.68
N PRO A 141 -20.65 44.89 -7.99
CA PRO A 141 -20.76 44.08 -6.79
C PRO A 141 -21.56 44.81 -5.71
N PRO A 142 -22.09 44.09 -4.70
CA PRO A 142 -22.78 44.72 -3.59
C PRO A 142 -21.82 45.60 -2.76
N ALA A 143 -22.34 46.72 -2.23
CA ALA A 143 -21.61 47.57 -1.29
C ALA A 143 -21.34 46.87 0.05
N SER A 144 -22.19 45.90 0.42
CA SER A 144 -22.08 45.14 1.66
C SER A 144 -22.28 43.64 1.40
N PRO A 145 -21.26 42.80 1.67
CA PRO A 145 -21.40 41.34 1.68
C PRO A 145 -22.54 40.85 2.58
N ALA A 146 -22.76 41.50 3.72
CA ALA A 146 -23.82 41.11 4.67
C ALA A 146 -25.22 41.35 4.09
N GLN A 147 -25.43 42.41 3.31
CA GLN A 147 -26.72 42.66 2.65
C GLN A 147 -26.97 41.62 1.55
N PHE A 148 -25.92 41.21 0.83
CA PHE A 148 -26.04 40.12 -0.14
C PHE A 148 -26.32 38.77 0.54
N GLY A 149 -25.71 38.48 1.68
CA GLY A 149 -26.02 37.30 2.49
C GLY A 149 -27.46 37.30 3.00
N GLU A 150 -27.99 38.46 3.40
CA GLU A 150 -29.39 38.60 3.80
C GLU A 150 -30.36 38.36 2.62
N PHE A 151 -30.03 38.85 1.42
CA PHE A 151 -30.76 38.51 0.20
C PHE A 151 -30.75 36.99 -0.07
N ALA A 152 -29.56 36.37 0.02
CA ALA A 152 -29.42 34.93 -0.16
C ALA A 152 -30.28 34.15 0.85
N ARG A 153 -30.28 34.57 2.13
CA ARG A 153 -31.11 34.01 3.20
C ARG A 153 -32.61 34.08 2.89
N GLN A 154 -33.09 35.23 2.43
CA GLN A 154 -34.52 35.41 2.11
C GLN A 154 -34.95 34.50 0.97
N LEU A 155 -34.11 34.38 -0.06
CA LEU A 155 -34.35 33.53 -1.21
C LEU A 155 -34.34 32.05 -0.82
N SER A 156 -33.30 31.59 -0.11
CA SER A 156 -33.17 30.19 0.30
C SER A 156 -34.26 29.77 1.29
N GLN A 157 -34.64 30.63 2.25
CA GLN A 157 -35.76 30.34 3.15
C GLN A 157 -37.10 30.25 2.44
N ARG A 158 -37.34 31.08 1.41
CA ARG A 158 -38.60 31.08 0.67
C ARG A 158 -38.74 29.83 -0.19
N TYR A 159 -37.64 29.37 -0.77
CA TYR A 159 -37.65 28.32 -1.79
C TYR A 159 -36.87 27.06 -1.38
N ALA A 160 -36.71 26.80 -0.09
CA ALA A 160 -35.96 25.64 0.43
C ALA A 160 -36.46 24.30 -0.14
N ASP A 161 -37.78 24.15 -0.32
CA ASP A 161 -38.38 22.92 -0.86
C ASP A 161 -38.21 22.77 -2.39
N ALA A 162 -37.80 23.84 -3.09
CA ALA A 162 -37.77 23.89 -4.56
C ALA A 162 -36.38 24.16 -5.16
N LEU A 163 -35.45 24.70 -4.38
CA LEU A 163 -34.11 25.09 -4.82
C LEU A 163 -33.04 24.48 -3.92
N THR A 164 -32.26 23.57 -4.51
CA THR A 164 -31.15 22.89 -3.85
C THR A 164 -29.78 23.39 -4.31
N HIS A 165 -29.68 24.15 -5.41
CA HIS A 165 -28.40 24.58 -6.00
C HIS A 165 -28.32 26.10 -6.22
N TYR A 166 -27.37 26.75 -5.56
CA TYR A 166 -27.18 28.20 -5.58
C TYR A 166 -25.81 28.57 -6.11
N GLN A 167 -25.74 29.26 -7.25
CA GLN A 167 -24.49 29.83 -7.76
C GLN A 167 -24.32 31.27 -7.30
N ILE A 168 -23.19 31.58 -6.66
CA ILE A 168 -22.91 32.92 -6.14
C ILE A 168 -22.14 33.73 -7.17
N TRP A 169 -22.85 34.60 -7.89
CA TRP A 169 -22.37 35.48 -8.96
C TRP A 169 -22.00 34.78 -10.28
N ASP A 170 -21.74 35.57 -11.32
CA ASP A 170 -21.29 35.13 -12.64
C ASP A 170 -20.12 36.01 -13.12
N GLU A 171 -19.00 35.39 -13.50
CA GLU A 171 -17.82 36.05 -14.09
C GLU A 171 -17.21 37.22 -13.29
N PRO A 172 -17.02 37.13 -11.96
CA PRO A 172 -16.45 38.22 -11.16
C PRO A 172 -14.99 38.54 -11.52
N ASN A 173 -14.35 37.67 -12.30
CA ASN A 173 -12.99 37.80 -12.79
C ASN A 173 -12.86 38.69 -14.05
N LEU A 174 -13.98 39.19 -14.59
CA LEU A 174 -14.00 40.16 -15.68
C LEU A 174 -14.46 41.54 -15.20
N ARG A 175 -13.72 42.60 -15.52
CA ARG A 175 -14.08 43.98 -15.16
C ARG A 175 -15.46 44.40 -15.68
N GLY A 176 -15.80 44.01 -16.90
CA GLY A 176 -17.11 44.29 -17.49
C GLY A 176 -18.29 43.64 -16.74
N ARG A 177 -18.02 42.57 -15.99
CA ARG A 177 -19.00 41.80 -15.20
C ARG A 177 -18.85 42.05 -13.69
N TRP A 178 -18.06 43.06 -13.34
CA TRP A 178 -17.79 43.51 -11.98
C TRP A 178 -17.89 45.05 -11.88
N GLY A 179 -18.90 45.63 -12.53
CA GLY A 179 -19.22 47.05 -12.41
C GLY A 179 -18.23 48.01 -13.09
N GLN A 180 -17.43 47.54 -14.05
CA GLN A 180 -16.28 48.29 -14.57
C GLN A 180 -15.24 48.61 -13.48
N LEU A 181 -15.19 47.81 -12.41
CA LEU A 181 -14.15 47.82 -11.40
C LEU A 181 -13.16 46.68 -11.67
N ASP A 182 -11.92 46.82 -11.21
CA ASP A 182 -10.97 45.70 -11.25
C ASP A 182 -11.52 44.52 -10.43
N PRO A 183 -11.37 43.26 -10.91
CA PRO A 183 -11.74 42.07 -10.14
C PRO A 183 -11.11 42.05 -8.74
N ARG A 184 -11.94 41.83 -7.70
CA ARG A 184 -11.50 41.81 -6.29
C ARG A 184 -11.85 40.48 -5.61
N PRO A 185 -10.96 39.46 -5.69
CA PRO A 185 -11.19 38.16 -5.04
C PRO A 185 -11.54 38.25 -3.55
N ALA A 186 -10.94 39.19 -2.81
CA ALA A 186 -11.23 39.38 -1.38
C ALA A 186 -12.68 39.84 -1.11
N LEU A 187 -13.21 40.75 -1.92
CA LEU A 187 -14.61 41.18 -1.79
C LEU A 187 -15.56 40.04 -2.17
N TYR A 188 -15.22 39.29 -3.23
CA TYR A 188 -15.98 38.12 -3.65
C TYR A 188 -16.00 37.02 -2.59
N VAL A 189 -14.87 36.69 -1.95
CA VAL A 189 -14.81 35.69 -0.87
C VAL A 189 -15.65 36.12 0.34
N ALA A 190 -15.64 37.39 0.72
CA ALA A 190 -16.50 37.89 1.79
C ALA A 190 -18.00 37.75 1.44
N MET A 191 -18.37 38.02 0.18
CA MET A 191 -19.74 37.84 -0.32
C MET A 191 -20.14 36.36 -0.37
N LEU A 192 -19.24 35.49 -0.84
CA LEU A 192 -19.42 34.05 -0.90
C LEU A 192 -19.63 33.47 0.50
N SER A 193 -18.78 33.84 1.46
CA SER A 193 -18.90 33.40 2.86
C SER A 193 -20.23 33.82 3.48
N ALA A 194 -20.64 35.08 3.31
CA ALA A 194 -21.92 35.57 3.83
C ALA A 194 -23.13 34.85 3.21
N ALA A 195 -23.09 34.56 1.91
CA ALA A 195 -24.15 33.81 1.24
C ALA A 195 -24.16 32.33 1.65
N TYR A 196 -22.99 31.70 1.75
CA TYR A 196 -22.84 30.30 2.15
C TYR A 196 -23.44 30.04 3.53
N GLU A 197 -23.07 30.84 4.52
CA GLU A 197 -23.57 30.73 5.89
C GLU A 197 -25.08 30.99 5.96
N ALA A 198 -25.58 31.97 5.21
CA ALA A 198 -27.00 32.30 5.15
C ALA A 198 -27.85 31.18 4.54
N ILE A 199 -27.39 30.59 3.44
CA ILE A 199 -28.08 29.50 2.73
C ILE A 199 -28.10 28.24 3.60
N HIS A 200 -26.95 27.82 4.14
CA HIS A 200 -26.85 26.61 4.98
C HIS A 200 -27.55 26.75 6.33
N ALA A 201 -27.73 27.97 6.85
CA ALA A 201 -28.54 28.22 8.03
C ALA A 201 -30.04 27.96 7.78
N SER A 202 -30.50 28.03 6.53
CA SER A 202 -31.87 27.72 6.14
C SER A 202 -32.07 26.30 5.62
N ASP A 203 -31.08 25.76 4.90
CA ASP A 203 -31.12 24.41 4.34
C ASP A 203 -29.70 23.82 4.30
N THR A 204 -29.44 22.85 5.18
CA THR A 204 -28.14 22.18 5.31
C THR A 204 -27.83 21.20 4.17
N THR A 205 -28.81 20.88 3.32
CA THR A 205 -28.67 19.94 2.19
C THR A 205 -28.41 20.62 0.85
N SER A 206 -28.60 21.95 0.80
CA SER A 206 -28.33 22.75 -0.39
C SER A 206 -26.84 22.76 -0.77
N SER A 207 -26.58 22.98 -2.06
CA SER A 207 -25.23 23.11 -2.64
C SER A 207 -24.98 24.55 -3.06
N VAL A 208 -23.88 25.12 -2.58
CA VAL A 208 -23.40 26.44 -2.96
C VAL A 208 -22.25 26.30 -3.96
N ILE A 209 -22.47 26.81 -5.16
CA ILE A 209 -21.55 26.76 -6.30
C ILE A 209 -20.80 28.11 -6.39
N LEU A 210 -19.47 28.04 -6.50
CA LEU A 210 -18.63 29.18 -6.82
C LEU A 210 -19.13 29.88 -8.10
N ALA A 211 -18.82 31.17 -8.25
CA ALA A 211 -19.08 31.89 -9.48
C ALA A 211 -18.49 31.17 -10.68
N ALA A 212 -19.23 31.12 -11.78
CA ALA A 212 -18.72 30.61 -13.04
C ALA A 212 -17.63 31.56 -13.57
N LEU A 213 -16.37 31.14 -13.43
CA LEU A 213 -15.21 31.95 -13.82
C LEU A 213 -15.03 31.93 -15.35
N ALA A 214 -14.90 33.12 -15.93
CA ALA A 214 -14.75 33.27 -17.38
C ALA A 214 -13.31 32.96 -17.84
N PRO A 215 -13.11 32.14 -18.88
CA PRO A 215 -11.78 31.84 -19.39
C PRO A 215 -11.15 33.09 -20.02
N ASN A 216 -9.93 33.43 -19.62
CA ASN A 216 -9.13 34.44 -20.31
C ASN A 216 -7.63 34.20 -20.08
N VAL A 217 -6.78 34.97 -20.78
CA VAL A 217 -5.32 34.85 -20.69
C VAL A 217 -4.67 36.06 -20.00
N GLU A 218 -5.47 36.95 -19.42
CA GLU A 218 -5.00 38.16 -18.76
C GLU A 218 -4.54 37.87 -17.33
N ASP A 219 -3.47 38.52 -16.90
CA ASP A 219 -2.85 38.34 -15.59
C ASP A 219 -3.19 39.50 -14.61
N GLY A 220 -4.14 40.37 -14.98
CA GLY A 220 -4.56 41.54 -14.20
C GLY A 220 -3.90 42.86 -14.64
N PRO A 221 -4.34 44.01 -14.09
CA PRO A 221 -5.43 44.15 -13.11
C PRO A 221 -6.83 44.23 -13.75
N THR A 222 -6.93 44.49 -15.06
CA THR A 222 -8.21 44.72 -15.75
C THR A 222 -9.10 43.48 -15.76
N ASN A 223 -8.57 42.32 -16.15
CA ASN A 223 -9.23 41.03 -16.00
C ASN A 223 -8.25 40.05 -15.37
N LEU A 224 -8.76 39.06 -14.64
CA LEU A 224 -7.95 37.97 -14.08
C LEU A 224 -8.35 36.67 -14.75
N ASN A 225 -7.36 35.90 -15.23
CA ASN A 225 -7.62 34.55 -15.68
C ASN A 225 -8.21 33.71 -14.54
N GLU A 226 -9.12 32.81 -14.90
CA GLU A 226 -9.92 32.00 -14.00
C GLU A 226 -9.08 31.16 -13.03
N LEU A 227 -7.94 30.62 -13.47
CA LEU A 227 -7.04 29.87 -12.59
C LEU A 227 -6.40 30.77 -11.51
N THR A 228 -5.95 31.96 -11.89
CA THR A 228 -5.37 32.94 -10.95
C THR A 228 -6.43 33.45 -9.98
N TYR A 229 -7.64 33.69 -10.46
CA TYR A 229 -8.77 34.08 -9.61
C TYR A 229 -9.14 32.97 -8.61
N LEU A 230 -9.26 31.72 -9.05
CA LEU A 230 -9.53 30.57 -8.17
C LEU A 230 -8.42 30.38 -7.12
N ARG A 231 -7.15 30.53 -7.50
CA ARG A 231 -6.03 30.50 -6.56
C ARG A 231 -6.16 31.56 -5.48
N ALA A 232 -6.49 32.79 -5.88
CA ALA A 232 -6.71 33.88 -4.93
C ALA A 232 -7.90 33.58 -3.99
N VAL A 233 -9.00 33.02 -4.50
CA VAL A 233 -10.14 32.57 -3.67
C VAL A 233 -9.67 31.56 -2.62
N TYR A 234 -8.89 30.54 -3.01
CA TYR A 234 -8.35 29.56 -2.07
C TYR A 234 -7.37 30.18 -1.06
N ASP A 235 -6.46 31.05 -1.50
CA ASP A 235 -5.46 31.70 -0.63
C ASP A 235 -6.11 32.61 0.41
N LEU A 236 -7.31 33.11 0.12
CA LEU A 236 -8.14 33.91 1.04
C LEU A 236 -9.07 33.06 1.92
N GLY A 237 -8.98 31.73 1.86
CA GLY A 237 -9.81 30.82 2.66
C GLY A 237 -11.20 30.52 2.07
N GLY A 238 -11.47 30.95 0.84
CA GLY A 238 -12.76 30.75 0.17
C GLY A 238 -13.14 29.28 -0.06
N GLY A 239 -12.17 28.35 -0.01
CA GLY A 239 -12.40 26.91 -0.13
C GLY A 239 -13.39 26.33 0.88
N ALA A 240 -13.58 26.97 2.04
CA ALA A 240 -14.55 26.51 3.04
C ALA A 240 -16.01 26.93 2.73
N TYR A 241 -16.22 27.79 1.73
CA TYR A 241 -17.51 28.46 1.48
C TYR A 241 -18.10 28.14 0.10
N PHE A 242 -17.73 27.00 -0.48
CA PHE A 242 -18.42 26.42 -1.64
C PHE A 242 -18.31 24.89 -1.63
N ASP A 243 -19.37 24.24 -2.09
CA ASP A 243 -19.47 22.78 -2.20
C ASP A 243 -19.11 22.31 -3.62
N ALA A 244 -19.21 23.21 -4.60
CA ALA A 244 -18.80 22.98 -5.98
C ALA A 244 -18.14 24.22 -6.59
N ALA A 245 -17.21 24.02 -7.53
CA ALA A 245 -16.64 25.11 -8.31
C ALA A 245 -17.29 25.21 -9.69
N ALA A 246 -17.14 26.35 -10.37
CA ALA A 246 -17.65 26.54 -11.73
C ALA A 246 -16.67 27.28 -12.64
N GLY A 247 -16.61 26.85 -13.90
CA GLY A 247 -15.88 27.52 -14.97
C GLY A 247 -16.65 27.47 -16.28
N LYS A 248 -16.22 28.25 -17.28
CA LYS A 248 -16.89 28.34 -18.58
C LYS A 248 -16.03 27.74 -19.70
N PRO A 249 -16.16 26.43 -20.02
CA PRO A 249 -15.35 25.78 -21.06
C PRO A 249 -15.84 26.11 -22.48
N TYR A 250 -15.66 27.35 -22.94
CA TYR A 250 -15.94 27.68 -24.34
C TYR A 250 -14.95 27.02 -25.30
N GLY A 251 -15.43 26.59 -26.47
CA GLY A 251 -14.59 26.01 -27.50
C GLY A 251 -13.74 27.01 -28.29
N PHE A 252 -14.18 28.27 -28.33
CA PHE A 252 -13.57 29.35 -29.13
C PHE A 252 -13.30 28.93 -30.59
N ASN A 253 -12.06 29.05 -31.05
CA ASN A 253 -11.63 28.70 -32.40
C ASN A 253 -11.17 27.25 -32.53
N ASP A 254 -10.96 26.56 -31.41
CA ASP A 254 -10.40 25.21 -31.42
C ASP A 254 -11.53 24.18 -31.58
N PRO A 255 -11.38 23.18 -32.46
CA PRO A 255 -12.30 22.06 -32.50
C PRO A 255 -12.14 21.20 -31.23
N PRO A 256 -13.18 20.47 -30.85
CA PRO A 256 -13.21 19.75 -29.58
C PRO A 256 -12.18 18.63 -29.41
N GLU A 257 -11.60 18.14 -30.51
CA GLU A 257 -10.53 17.16 -30.49
C GLU A 257 -9.20 17.75 -29.98
N ILE A 258 -9.06 19.08 -29.92
CA ILE A 258 -7.91 19.74 -29.33
C ILE A 258 -8.06 19.75 -27.80
N GLN A 259 -7.33 18.84 -27.16
CA GLN A 259 -7.29 18.69 -25.69
C GLN A 259 -6.07 19.37 -25.05
N THR A 260 -5.57 20.47 -25.63
CA THR A 260 -4.39 21.16 -25.07
C THR A 260 -4.76 21.88 -23.77
N VAL A 261 -4.26 21.40 -22.64
CA VAL A 261 -4.48 22.00 -21.31
C VAL A 261 -3.35 23.00 -21.01
N ASP A 262 -3.54 24.27 -21.35
CA ASP A 262 -2.54 25.34 -21.12
C ASP A 262 -3.23 26.67 -20.73
N ILE A 263 -2.61 27.43 -19.82
CA ILE A 263 -3.13 28.71 -19.33
C ILE A 263 -3.16 29.81 -20.41
N ARG A 264 -2.47 29.64 -21.53
CA ARG A 264 -2.51 30.53 -22.70
C ARG A 264 -3.44 30.01 -23.81
N ALA A 265 -3.96 28.78 -23.71
CA ALA A 265 -4.89 28.22 -24.67
C ALA A 265 -6.35 28.55 -24.32
N MET A 266 -7.12 29.02 -25.30
CA MET A 266 -8.56 29.30 -25.16
C MET A 266 -9.35 28.19 -25.83
N ASN A 267 -9.67 27.14 -25.06
CA ASN A 267 -10.38 25.96 -25.54
C ASN A 267 -11.18 25.27 -24.43
N PHE A 268 -11.94 24.24 -24.82
CA PHE A 268 -12.80 23.45 -23.94
C PHE A 268 -12.03 22.73 -22.82
N ALA A 269 -10.87 22.15 -23.15
CA ALA A 269 -10.06 21.36 -22.21
C ALA A 269 -9.44 22.19 -21.08
N ARG A 270 -9.43 23.52 -21.22
CA ARG A 270 -8.94 24.45 -20.20
C ARG A 270 -9.61 24.28 -18.83
N LEU A 271 -10.85 23.77 -18.78
CA LEU A 271 -11.54 23.48 -17.52
C LEU A 271 -10.73 22.55 -16.59
N ILE A 272 -9.91 21.67 -17.16
CA ILE A 272 -9.04 20.76 -16.43
C ILE A 272 -8.06 21.53 -15.51
N LEU A 273 -7.64 22.74 -15.87
CA LEU A 273 -6.78 23.57 -15.02
C LEU A 273 -7.43 23.91 -13.68
N LEU A 274 -8.74 24.17 -13.68
CA LEU A 274 -9.49 24.43 -12.45
C LEU A 274 -9.60 23.15 -11.62
N ARG A 275 -9.87 22.01 -12.26
CA ARG A 275 -9.91 20.71 -11.58
C ARG A 275 -8.57 20.37 -10.91
N GLU A 276 -7.46 20.56 -11.61
CA GLU A 276 -6.12 20.32 -11.06
C GLU A 276 -5.82 21.21 -9.86
N GLU A 277 -6.26 22.46 -9.88
CA GLU A 277 -6.11 23.37 -8.75
C GLU A 277 -6.97 22.92 -7.55
N MET A 278 -8.21 22.48 -7.76
CA MET A 278 -9.04 21.91 -6.69
C MET A 278 -8.39 20.68 -6.06
N VAL A 279 -7.90 19.74 -6.88
CA VAL A 279 -7.19 18.54 -6.39
C VAL A 279 -5.94 18.93 -5.59
N ARG A 280 -5.15 19.90 -6.08
CA ARG A 280 -3.97 20.42 -5.37
C ARG A 280 -4.31 21.02 -4.00
N ARG A 281 -5.53 21.51 -3.83
CA ARG A 281 -6.03 22.12 -2.58
C ARG A 281 -6.73 21.14 -1.65
N GLY A 282 -6.88 19.87 -2.04
CA GLY A 282 -7.57 18.84 -1.25
C GLY A 282 -9.08 18.74 -1.51
N ASP A 283 -9.60 19.44 -2.51
CA ASP A 283 -11.02 19.48 -2.87
C ASP A 283 -11.36 18.52 -4.03
N ALA A 284 -10.67 17.38 -4.12
CA ALA A 284 -10.93 16.38 -5.17
C ALA A 284 -12.36 15.82 -5.12
N HIS A 285 -12.94 15.72 -3.92
CA HIS A 285 -14.30 15.25 -3.68
C HIS A 285 -15.39 16.26 -4.13
N LYS A 286 -15.05 17.53 -4.34
CA LYS A 286 -16.00 18.56 -4.79
C LYS A 286 -16.17 18.53 -6.30
N PRO A 287 -17.40 18.61 -6.83
CA PRO A 287 -17.61 18.66 -8.26
C PRO A 287 -17.22 20.01 -8.88
N LEU A 288 -16.92 19.95 -10.18
CA LEU A 288 -16.74 21.13 -11.02
C LEU A 288 -17.89 21.22 -12.02
N TRP A 289 -18.39 22.43 -12.24
CA TRP A 289 -19.44 22.73 -13.21
C TRP A 289 -18.83 23.43 -14.43
N GLY A 290 -19.16 22.95 -15.62
CA GLY A 290 -18.99 23.68 -16.87
C GLY A 290 -20.23 24.52 -17.12
N SER A 291 -20.40 25.63 -16.41
CA SER A 291 -21.67 26.39 -16.37
C SER A 291 -22.04 27.08 -17.68
N ASN A 292 -21.10 27.17 -18.62
CA ASN A 292 -21.28 27.75 -19.93
C ASN A 292 -20.33 27.08 -20.93
N PHE A 293 -20.87 26.34 -21.88
CA PHE A 293 -20.11 25.81 -23.01
C PHE A 293 -20.90 25.99 -24.31
N ALA A 294 -20.20 26.27 -25.40
CA ALA A 294 -20.70 26.22 -26.77
C ALA A 294 -19.55 26.56 -27.75
N TRP A 295 -19.81 26.37 -29.04
CA TRP A 295 -19.08 27.02 -30.13
C TRP A 295 -19.99 28.06 -30.75
N HIS A 296 -19.44 29.24 -31.01
CA HIS A 296 -20.19 30.35 -31.58
C HIS A 296 -20.52 30.08 -33.05
N HIS A 297 -21.80 30.15 -33.41
CA HIS A 297 -22.28 29.93 -34.78
C HIS A 297 -23.50 30.80 -35.08
N LEU A 298 -23.34 31.81 -35.93
CA LEU A 298 -24.43 32.68 -36.35
C LEU A 298 -25.32 32.04 -37.43
N PRO A 299 -26.62 32.39 -37.49
CA PRO A 299 -27.51 32.03 -38.61
C PRO A 299 -26.98 32.50 -39.97
N ASP A 300 -27.29 31.77 -41.04
CA ASP A 300 -26.86 32.10 -42.41
C ASP A 300 -27.43 33.44 -42.91
N ASP A 301 -28.53 33.91 -42.31
CA ASP A 301 -29.25 35.15 -42.60
C ASP A 301 -28.95 36.29 -41.61
N TRP A 302 -27.97 36.12 -40.71
CA TRP A 302 -27.58 37.14 -39.75
C TRP A 302 -26.86 38.33 -40.43
N SER A 303 -27.21 39.56 -40.03
CA SER A 303 -26.79 40.81 -40.71
C SER A 303 -26.16 41.87 -39.81
N GLY A 304 -25.79 41.51 -38.58
CA GLY A 304 -25.12 42.43 -37.63
C GLY A 304 -23.67 42.77 -38.02
N GLU A 305 -23.13 43.86 -37.46
CA GLU A 305 -21.73 44.26 -37.60
C GLU A 305 -21.03 44.24 -36.23
N GLY A 306 -19.85 43.59 -36.14
CA GLY A 306 -19.04 43.62 -34.90
C GLY A 306 -17.95 42.54 -34.83
N LEU A 307 -16.83 42.87 -34.17
CA LEU A 307 -15.82 41.89 -33.77
C LEU A 307 -16.21 41.31 -32.39
N HIS A 308 -16.37 40.00 -32.29
CA HIS A 308 -16.66 39.31 -31.03
C HIS A 308 -15.48 38.47 -30.53
N SER A 309 -15.35 38.34 -29.21
CA SER A 309 -14.20 37.67 -28.55
C SER A 309 -14.26 36.14 -28.55
N TRP A 310 -15.39 35.55 -28.94
CA TRP A 310 -15.57 34.09 -28.96
C TRP A 310 -14.96 33.39 -30.18
N GLY A 311 -14.55 34.15 -31.20
CA GLY A 311 -14.02 33.58 -32.44
C GLY A 311 -15.07 32.87 -33.30
N THR A 312 -14.66 32.33 -34.45
CA THR A 312 -15.53 31.58 -35.37
C THR A 312 -14.69 30.53 -36.09
N VAL A 313 -15.15 29.28 -36.10
CA VAL A 313 -14.43 28.19 -36.79
C VAL A 313 -14.71 28.24 -38.30
N THR A 314 -13.74 28.68 -39.10
CA THR A 314 -13.88 28.78 -40.58
C THR A 314 -13.24 27.58 -41.31
N GLY A 315 -13.91 26.99 -42.32
CA GLY A 315 -13.34 26.00 -43.27
C GLY A 315 -14.13 24.69 -43.41
N ARG A 316 -13.55 23.63 -44.01
CA ARG A 316 -14.17 22.26 -44.14
C ARG A 316 -14.58 21.63 -42.80
N SER A 317 -14.11 22.22 -41.69
CA SER A 317 -14.52 21.99 -40.30
C SER A 317 -15.90 22.59 -39.96
N SER A 318 -16.51 23.36 -40.86
CA SER A 318 -17.86 23.96 -40.77
C SER A 318 -19.01 22.94 -40.77
N LYS A 319 -18.71 21.63 -40.87
CA LYS A 319 -19.65 20.56 -40.49
C LYS A 319 -19.79 20.44 -38.95
N LEU A 320 -19.80 21.60 -38.27
CA LEU A 320 -19.97 21.80 -36.82
C LEU A 320 -21.35 21.35 -36.29
N THR A 321 -22.20 20.83 -37.16
CA THR A 321 -23.51 20.26 -36.86
C THR A 321 -23.48 18.90 -36.11
N ASN A 322 -22.30 18.27 -35.90
CA ASN A 322 -22.20 16.90 -35.32
C ASN A 322 -21.28 16.73 -34.08
N HIS A 323 -20.79 17.80 -33.45
CA HIS A 323 -19.74 17.71 -32.42
C HIS A 323 -20.19 17.72 -30.93
N PRO A 324 -21.23 18.46 -30.50
CA PRO A 324 -21.70 18.44 -29.10
C PRO A 324 -22.03 17.04 -28.52
N PRO A 325 -22.66 16.08 -29.25
CA PRO A 325 -22.90 14.75 -28.70
C PRO A 325 -21.62 13.96 -28.43
N ARG A 326 -20.58 14.13 -29.24
CA ARG A 326 -19.31 13.42 -29.02
C ARG A 326 -18.59 13.94 -27.80
N LEU A 327 -18.69 15.24 -27.52
CA LEU A 327 -18.09 15.88 -26.35
C LEU A 327 -18.80 15.55 -25.06
N LEU A 328 -20.14 15.66 -25.01
CA LEU A 328 -20.90 15.27 -23.82
C LEU A 328 -20.61 13.80 -23.50
N ASN A 329 -20.61 12.92 -24.51
CA ASN A 329 -20.24 11.52 -24.32
C ASN A 329 -18.76 11.32 -23.91
N SER A 330 -17.83 12.17 -24.37
CA SER A 330 -16.41 12.06 -23.99
C SER A 330 -16.19 12.57 -22.57
N ALA A 331 -16.69 13.77 -22.24
CA ALA A 331 -16.70 14.28 -20.86
C ALA A 331 -17.44 13.32 -19.91
N GLN A 332 -18.49 12.64 -20.38
CA GLN A 332 -19.18 11.62 -19.60
C GLN A 332 -18.29 10.43 -19.25
N ARG A 333 -17.45 9.98 -20.18
CA ARG A 333 -16.49 8.89 -19.95
C ARG A 333 -15.25 9.31 -19.18
N GLU A 334 -14.73 10.51 -19.46
CA GLU A 334 -13.38 10.94 -19.08
C GLU A 334 -13.37 11.81 -17.81
N TRP A 335 -14.39 12.64 -17.62
CA TRP A 335 -14.45 13.67 -16.58
C TRP A 335 -15.52 13.32 -15.54
N SER A 336 -15.31 12.24 -14.80
CA SER A 336 -16.25 11.78 -13.77
C SER A 336 -16.38 12.75 -12.58
N TRP A 337 -15.48 13.72 -12.48
CA TRP A 337 -15.52 14.82 -11.51
C TRP A 337 -16.47 15.97 -11.89
N LEU A 338 -17.06 15.95 -13.11
CA LEU A 338 -17.94 17.01 -13.60
C LEU A 338 -19.39 16.74 -13.15
N ALA A 339 -20.03 17.73 -12.51
CA ALA A 339 -21.45 17.62 -12.11
C ALA A 339 -22.42 18.01 -13.23
N GLY A 340 -22.12 19.09 -13.96
CA GLY A 340 -22.96 19.58 -15.03
C GLY A 340 -22.16 20.27 -16.12
N LEU A 341 -22.62 20.11 -17.36
CA LEU A 341 -22.12 20.78 -18.55
C LEU A 341 -23.30 21.52 -19.19
N ILE A 342 -23.35 22.83 -18.95
CA ILE A 342 -24.51 23.67 -19.18
C ILE A 342 -24.30 24.49 -20.46
N LEU A 343 -25.13 24.21 -21.46
CA LEU A 343 -25.06 24.81 -22.79
C LEU A 343 -25.40 26.31 -22.71
N GLN A 344 -24.73 27.11 -23.56
CA GLN A 344 -24.62 28.55 -23.37
C GLN A 344 -25.94 29.33 -23.25
N HIS A 345 -26.94 29.13 -24.11
CA HIS A 345 -28.25 29.82 -24.01
C HIS A 345 -29.38 29.07 -24.72
N TRP A 346 -30.53 28.92 -24.06
CA TRP A 346 -31.78 28.53 -24.70
C TRP A 346 -32.18 29.57 -25.74
N ASP A 347 -32.30 30.82 -25.29
CA ASP A 347 -32.65 32.00 -26.08
C ASP A 347 -32.01 33.24 -25.41
N PRO A 348 -31.09 33.95 -26.09
CA PRO A 348 -30.51 35.17 -25.55
C PRO A 348 -31.51 36.32 -25.55
N ASN A 349 -31.67 37.00 -24.41
CA ASN A 349 -32.44 38.24 -24.31
C ASN A 349 -31.62 39.42 -24.86
N ALA A 350 -31.39 39.43 -26.16
CA ALA A 350 -30.59 40.43 -26.89
C ALA A 350 -31.20 40.71 -28.27
N PRO A 351 -30.89 41.86 -28.90
CA PRO A 351 -31.29 42.13 -30.28
C PRO A 351 -30.86 41.03 -31.26
N ALA A 352 -31.58 40.88 -32.37
CA ALA A 352 -31.33 39.83 -33.38
C ALA A 352 -29.97 40.01 -34.09
N ASP A 353 -29.45 41.23 -34.14
CA ASP A 353 -28.15 41.61 -34.68
C ASP A 353 -27.01 41.51 -33.64
N ASP A 354 -27.29 41.10 -32.40
CA ASP A 354 -26.26 40.85 -31.39
C ASP A 354 -25.51 39.53 -31.67
N PRO A 355 -24.17 39.49 -31.63
CA PRO A 355 -23.42 38.26 -31.84
C PRO A 355 -23.75 37.15 -30.83
N ILE A 356 -24.29 37.44 -29.64
CA ILE A 356 -24.70 36.41 -28.67
C ILE A 356 -25.78 35.45 -29.22
N GLN A 357 -26.53 35.89 -30.24
CA GLN A 357 -27.49 35.06 -30.96
C GLN A 357 -26.85 33.81 -31.59
N GLY A 358 -25.53 33.84 -31.82
CA GLY A 358 -24.77 32.69 -32.28
C GLY A 358 -24.69 31.51 -31.30
N PHE A 359 -25.28 31.64 -30.10
CA PHE A 359 -25.39 30.58 -29.10
C PHE A 359 -26.83 30.08 -28.87
N ALA A 360 -27.83 30.65 -29.55
CA ALA A 360 -29.23 30.33 -29.33
C ALA A 360 -29.57 28.89 -29.74
N VAL A 361 -30.34 28.20 -28.90
CA VAL A 361 -30.77 26.79 -29.10
C VAL A 361 -32.21 26.72 -29.60
N ARG A 362 -33.09 27.52 -29.01
CA ARG A 362 -34.53 27.57 -29.26
C ARG A 362 -34.93 27.76 -30.73
N PRO A 363 -34.21 28.54 -31.57
CA PRO A 363 -34.57 28.68 -32.98
C PRO A 363 -34.41 27.38 -33.80
N GLN A 364 -33.58 26.43 -33.34
CA GLN A 364 -33.30 25.17 -34.02
C GLN A 364 -33.21 23.99 -33.03
N PRO A 365 -34.27 23.68 -32.26
CA PRO A 365 -34.19 22.76 -31.12
C PRO A 365 -33.93 21.31 -31.58
N GLU A 366 -34.48 20.92 -32.73
CA GLU A 366 -34.28 19.59 -33.32
C GLU A 366 -32.81 19.29 -33.65
N ARG A 367 -31.98 20.33 -33.90
CA ARG A 367 -30.53 20.16 -34.09
C ARG A 367 -29.84 19.60 -32.85
N TRP A 368 -30.41 19.87 -31.67
CA TRP A 368 -29.84 19.50 -30.38
C TRP A 368 -30.39 18.18 -29.83
N ARG A 369 -31.52 17.68 -30.34
CA ARG A 369 -32.11 16.39 -29.92
C ARG A 369 -31.16 15.21 -30.16
N ALA A 370 -30.45 15.19 -31.29
CA ALA A 370 -29.42 14.18 -31.57
C ALA A 370 -28.09 14.43 -30.81
N ALA A 371 -27.96 15.59 -30.17
CA ALA A 371 -26.74 16.03 -29.50
C ALA A 371 -26.69 15.66 -28.01
N LEU A 372 -27.83 15.40 -27.39
CA LEU A 372 -27.92 15.07 -25.98
C LEU A 372 -27.80 13.55 -25.79
N PRO A 373 -27.07 13.09 -24.76
CA PRO A 373 -26.98 11.67 -24.46
C PRO A 373 -28.39 11.14 -24.16
N ALA A 374 -28.80 10.10 -24.89
CA ALA A 374 -30.04 9.41 -24.59
C ALA A 374 -30.00 8.85 -23.16
N PRO A 375 -31.13 8.79 -22.44
CA PRO A 375 -31.21 8.07 -21.17
C PRO A 375 -30.65 6.66 -21.35
N THR A 376 -29.61 6.31 -20.59
CA THR A 376 -28.97 5.01 -20.70
C THR A 376 -29.71 4.01 -19.81
N GLU A 377 -29.98 2.80 -20.31
CA GLU A 377 -30.48 1.69 -19.48
C GLU A 377 -29.38 1.09 -18.58
N ALA A 378 -28.14 1.55 -18.73
CA ALA A 378 -26.97 1.07 -18.01
C ALA A 378 -26.18 2.24 -17.41
N MET A 379 -25.57 2.00 -16.26
CA MET A 379 -24.74 2.93 -15.50
C MET A 379 -23.49 3.31 -16.32
N PRO A 380 -23.32 4.59 -16.70
CA PRO A 380 -22.13 5.07 -17.40
C PRO A 380 -20.93 5.24 -16.45
N PRO A 381 -19.71 5.50 -16.95
CA PRO A 381 -18.54 5.74 -16.09
C PRO A 381 -18.78 6.84 -15.05
N GLY A 382 -18.45 6.57 -13.79
CA GLY A 382 -18.72 7.46 -12.66
C GLY A 382 -18.73 6.72 -11.32
N LEU A 383 -18.77 7.48 -10.23
CA LEU A 383 -19.03 6.97 -8.89
C LEU A 383 -20.51 7.21 -8.55
N TYR A 384 -21.21 6.23 -8.01
CA TYR A 384 -22.65 6.30 -7.71
C TYR A 384 -22.90 5.89 -6.27
N PRO A 385 -23.87 6.53 -5.58
CA PRO A 385 -24.32 6.06 -4.28
C PRO A 385 -25.01 4.69 -4.43
N ALA A 386 -25.17 3.96 -3.32
CA ALA A 386 -25.84 2.67 -3.31
C ALA A 386 -27.25 2.78 -3.93
N VAL A 387 -28.05 3.73 -3.46
CA VAL A 387 -29.38 4.01 -4.03
C VAL A 387 -29.23 4.91 -5.25
N ASN A 388 -29.47 4.36 -6.44
CA ASN A 388 -29.42 5.09 -7.69
C ASN A 388 -30.39 4.48 -8.72
N ALA A 389 -30.61 5.18 -9.84
CA ALA A 389 -31.59 4.79 -10.86
C ALA A 389 -31.22 3.50 -11.63
N TYR A 390 -29.98 3.02 -11.55
CA TYR A 390 -29.51 1.84 -12.29
C TYR A 390 -29.49 0.57 -11.45
N ALA A 391 -29.37 0.66 -10.13
CA ALA A 391 -29.25 -0.50 -9.25
C ALA A 391 -30.62 -1.05 -8.85
N ALA A 392 -30.88 -2.32 -9.17
CA ALA A 392 -32.09 -3.04 -8.79
C ALA A 392 -31.82 -3.96 -7.59
N TYR A 393 -32.63 -3.83 -6.55
CA TYR A 393 -32.51 -4.58 -5.30
C TYR A 393 -33.60 -5.64 -5.19
N ALA A 394 -33.24 -6.85 -4.78
CA ALA A 394 -34.14 -7.96 -4.52
C ALA A 394 -33.82 -8.61 -3.16
N GLY A 395 -34.84 -9.07 -2.44
CA GLY A 395 -34.71 -9.60 -1.07
C GLY A 395 -34.86 -8.52 0.00
N ASP A 396 -34.33 -8.77 1.19
CA ASP A 396 -34.50 -7.91 2.37
C ASP A 396 -33.33 -6.91 2.49
N TRP A 397 -33.59 -5.65 2.12
CA TRP A 397 -32.61 -4.55 2.16
C TRP A 397 -33.06 -3.41 3.06
N GLU A 398 -32.11 -2.84 3.78
CA GLU A 398 -32.25 -1.56 4.49
C GLU A 398 -31.45 -0.48 3.78
N PHE A 399 -32.00 0.74 3.74
CA PHE A 399 -31.42 1.90 3.08
C PHE A 399 -31.30 3.08 4.05
N GLY A 400 -30.18 3.78 3.98
CA GLY A 400 -29.90 4.94 4.81
C GLY A 400 -28.86 5.85 4.16
N GLU A 401 -28.53 6.96 4.82
CA GLU A 401 -27.53 7.93 4.31
C GLU A 401 -26.15 7.30 4.09
N LEU A 402 -25.84 6.23 4.83
CA LEU A 402 -24.56 5.53 4.76
C LEU A 402 -24.48 4.50 3.63
N GLY A 403 -25.61 4.13 3.01
CA GLY A 403 -25.68 3.16 1.93
C GLY A 403 -26.83 2.16 2.06
N ALA A 404 -26.57 0.95 1.60
CA ALA A 404 -27.49 -0.18 1.66
C ALA A 404 -26.89 -1.33 2.49
N ASP A 405 -27.72 -2.03 3.25
CA ASP A 405 -27.34 -3.23 3.98
C ASP A 405 -28.31 -4.38 3.76
N GLY A 406 -27.76 -5.58 3.54
CA GLY A 406 -28.54 -6.79 3.37
C GLY A 406 -28.89 -7.39 4.73
N VAL A 407 -30.14 -7.81 4.93
CA VAL A 407 -30.59 -8.34 6.23
C VAL A 407 -30.59 -9.86 6.24
N SER A 408 -30.93 -10.51 5.12
CA SER A 408 -31.15 -11.96 5.07
C SER A 408 -30.37 -12.67 3.96
N ASP A 409 -29.95 -13.91 4.25
CA ASP A 409 -29.47 -14.89 3.27
C ASP A 409 -30.59 -15.77 2.71
N ARG A 410 -31.80 -15.69 3.28
CA ARG A 410 -32.99 -16.48 2.92
C ARG A 410 -34.29 -15.66 3.04
N PRO A 411 -34.86 -15.17 1.93
CA PRO A 411 -34.30 -15.20 0.57
C PRO A 411 -33.00 -14.37 0.46
N PRO A 412 -32.09 -14.70 -0.49
CA PRO A 412 -30.84 -13.98 -0.62
C PRO A 412 -31.09 -12.52 -1.01
N SER A 413 -30.39 -11.61 -0.34
CA SER A 413 -30.39 -10.19 -0.67
C SER A 413 -29.40 -9.94 -1.81
N THR A 414 -29.94 -9.55 -2.98
CA THR A 414 -29.18 -9.43 -4.24
C THR A 414 -29.35 -8.03 -4.84
N ILE A 415 -28.29 -7.53 -5.46
CA ILE A 415 -28.27 -6.30 -6.25
C ILE A 415 -27.88 -6.64 -7.69
N THR A 416 -28.64 -6.14 -8.66
CA THR A 416 -28.31 -6.20 -10.09
C THR A 416 -27.99 -4.80 -10.61
N VAL A 417 -26.82 -4.64 -11.21
CA VAL A 417 -26.34 -3.35 -11.73
C VAL A 417 -25.91 -3.51 -13.21
N PRO A 418 -26.72 -3.04 -14.17
CA PRO A 418 -26.29 -2.92 -15.56
C PRO A 418 -25.35 -1.72 -15.70
N PHE A 419 -24.21 -1.91 -16.36
CA PHE A 419 -23.21 -0.86 -16.55
C PHE A 419 -22.52 -0.92 -17.92
N ARG A 420 -21.93 0.21 -18.32
CA ARG A 420 -21.11 0.33 -19.54
C ARG A 420 -19.75 0.94 -19.19
N GLY A 421 -18.70 0.13 -19.29
CA GLY A 421 -17.33 0.51 -18.98
C GLY A 421 -16.39 -0.68 -19.13
N THR A 422 -15.10 -0.45 -18.95
CA THR A 422 -14.07 -1.50 -19.00
C THR A 422 -13.73 -2.07 -17.62
N GLU A 423 -14.12 -1.36 -16.55
CA GLU A 423 -13.89 -1.74 -15.16
C GLU A 423 -15.14 -1.51 -14.30
N PHE A 424 -15.30 -2.35 -13.27
CA PHE A 424 -16.35 -2.23 -12.25
C PHE A 424 -15.74 -2.39 -10.86
N ALA A 425 -16.19 -1.58 -9.90
CA ALA A 425 -15.80 -1.64 -8.50
C ALA A 425 -17.01 -1.40 -7.59
N VAL A 426 -16.92 -1.93 -6.37
CA VAL A 426 -17.93 -1.74 -5.32
C VAL A 426 -17.30 -0.94 -4.19
N LEU A 427 -17.97 0.14 -3.81
CA LEU A 427 -17.60 0.96 -2.66
C LEU A 427 -18.25 0.32 -1.42
N VAL A 428 -17.43 -0.28 -0.57
CA VAL A 428 -17.88 -1.02 0.61
C VAL A 428 -17.44 -0.33 1.89
N ARG A 429 -18.28 -0.40 2.90
CA ARG A 429 -17.89 -0.08 4.27
C ARG A 429 -17.30 -1.34 4.88
N ARG A 430 -16.12 -1.25 5.48
CA ARG A 430 -15.39 -2.37 6.07
C ARG A 430 -15.02 -2.05 7.50
N GLY A 431 -14.91 -3.06 8.35
CA GLY A 431 -14.70 -2.83 9.78
C GLY A 431 -14.19 -4.04 10.55
N ASN A 432 -14.44 -4.05 11.86
CA ASN A 432 -14.12 -5.17 12.74
C ASN A 432 -15.26 -6.19 12.80
N TYR A 433 -15.72 -6.65 11.64
CA TYR A 433 -16.76 -7.67 11.52
C TYR A 433 -16.47 -8.56 10.32
N LEU A 434 -17.05 -9.77 10.34
CA LEU A 434 -16.89 -10.73 9.28
C LEU A 434 -18.21 -10.88 8.51
N ALA A 435 -18.21 -10.42 7.27
CA ALA A 435 -19.28 -10.60 6.32
C ALA A 435 -18.70 -10.66 4.92
N TYR A 436 -19.45 -11.24 3.99
CA TYR A 436 -19.00 -11.45 2.62
C TYR A 436 -20.04 -10.97 1.61
N LEU A 437 -19.54 -10.48 0.49
CA LEU A 437 -20.33 -10.27 -0.73
C LEU A 437 -19.82 -11.23 -1.78
N THR A 438 -20.71 -11.92 -2.50
CA THR A 438 -20.32 -12.64 -3.73
C THR A 438 -20.69 -11.82 -4.94
N VAL A 439 -19.82 -11.83 -5.96
CA VAL A 439 -19.99 -10.96 -7.14
C VAL A 439 -19.74 -11.73 -8.43
N THR A 440 -20.68 -11.61 -9.36
CA THR A 440 -20.54 -12.10 -10.73
C THR A 440 -20.67 -10.93 -11.72
N ILE A 441 -19.98 -11.06 -12.85
CA ILE A 441 -20.10 -10.15 -14.00
C ILE A 441 -20.55 -11.01 -15.19
N ASN A 442 -21.68 -10.67 -15.79
CA ASN A 442 -22.28 -11.43 -16.91
C ASN A 442 -22.48 -12.92 -16.58
N GLY A 443 -22.82 -13.24 -15.33
CA GLY A 443 -23.00 -14.61 -14.84
C GLY A 443 -21.70 -15.37 -14.50
N GLU A 444 -20.54 -14.81 -14.82
CA GLU A 444 -19.23 -15.40 -14.50
C GLU A 444 -18.66 -14.81 -13.19
N PRO A 445 -17.91 -15.57 -12.39
CA PRO A 445 -17.23 -15.04 -11.21
C PRO A 445 -16.33 -13.86 -11.56
N ALA A 446 -16.44 -12.78 -10.78
CA ALA A 446 -15.65 -11.57 -10.97
C ALA A 446 -14.13 -11.85 -11.08
N SER A 447 -13.48 -11.23 -12.08
CA SER A 447 -12.13 -11.62 -12.49
C SER A 447 -11.02 -11.19 -11.53
N LEU A 448 -11.23 -10.16 -10.72
CA LEU A 448 -10.23 -9.61 -9.79
C LEU A 448 -10.44 -10.04 -8.33
N LEU A 449 -11.43 -10.89 -8.05
CA LEU A 449 -11.76 -11.30 -6.70
C LEU A 449 -11.27 -12.74 -6.41
N PRO A 450 -10.86 -13.02 -5.17
CA PRO A 450 -10.57 -14.38 -4.73
C PRO A 450 -11.80 -15.30 -4.88
N ARG A 451 -11.55 -16.61 -5.05
CA ARG A 451 -12.59 -17.60 -5.32
C ARG A 451 -12.80 -18.58 -4.16
N LEU A 452 -14.06 -18.90 -3.90
CA LEU A 452 -14.52 -19.94 -2.98
C LEU A 452 -14.32 -21.35 -3.57
N GLU A 453 -14.60 -22.39 -2.77
CA GLU A 453 -14.49 -23.79 -3.22
C GLU A 453 -15.42 -24.14 -4.37
N ASN A 454 -16.62 -23.57 -4.37
CA ASN A 454 -17.61 -23.70 -5.43
C ASN A 454 -17.30 -22.81 -6.67
N GLY A 455 -16.25 -21.99 -6.64
CA GLY A 455 -15.86 -21.09 -7.72
C GLY A 455 -16.47 -19.69 -7.67
N GLU A 456 -17.34 -19.39 -6.70
CA GLU A 456 -17.90 -18.04 -6.50
C GLU A 456 -16.79 -17.05 -6.13
N ALA A 457 -16.83 -15.86 -6.73
CA ALA A 457 -15.92 -14.77 -6.40
C ALA A 457 -16.47 -13.94 -5.23
N PHE A 458 -15.63 -13.54 -4.28
CA PHE A 458 -16.09 -12.87 -3.06
C PHE A 458 -15.27 -11.64 -2.63
N ILE A 459 -15.90 -10.78 -1.84
CA ILE A 459 -15.31 -9.64 -1.11
C ILE A 459 -15.46 -9.91 0.38
N ALA A 460 -14.35 -9.89 1.12
CA ALA A 460 -14.38 -9.93 2.59
C ALA A 460 -14.50 -8.51 3.17
N LEU A 461 -15.48 -8.30 4.05
CA LEU A 461 -15.80 -6.98 4.62
C LEU A 461 -14.99 -6.65 5.88
N THR A 462 -14.10 -7.55 6.33
CA THR A 462 -13.18 -7.29 7.44
C THR A 462 -12.07 -6.34 7.01
N ASN A 463 -11.92 -5.17 7.65
CA ASN A 463 -10.82 -4.25 7.37
C ASN A 463 -9.45 -4.83 7.82
N PRO A 464 -8.35 -4.61 7.07
CA PRO A 464 -7.02 -5.11 7.44
C PRO A 464 -6.53 -4.67 8.82
N GLU A 465 -6.94 -3.52 9.35
CA GLU A 465 -6.57 -3.00 10.69
C GLU A 465 -7.70 -3.13 11.72
N ARG A 466 -8.85 -3.71 11.34
CA ARG A 466 -10.08 -3.77 12.14
C ARG A 466 -10.61 -2.40 12.55
N GLN A 467 -10.43 -1.42 11.67
CA GLN A 467 -11.03 -0.09 11.81
C GLN A 467 -12.10 0.11 10.75
N GLU A 468 -13.08 0.97 11.05
CA GLU A 468 -14.07 1.35 10.05
C GLU A 468 -13.42 2.15 8.93
N SER A 469 -13.59 1.70 7.70
CA SER A 469 -13.11 2.38 6.51
C SER A 469 -14.09 2.25 5.36
N LEU A 470 -14.02 3.21 4.44
CA LEU A 470 -14.71 3.17 3.16
C LEU A 470 -13.70 2.76 2.10
N ASP A 471 -13.81 1.52 1.63
CA ASP A 471 -12.86 0.91 0.71
C ASP A 471 -13.52 0.72 -0.66
N LEU A 472 -12.84 1.19 -1.71
CA LEU A 472 -13.25 0.93 -3.08
C LEU A 472 -12.59 -0.35 -3.59
N ILE A 473 -13.37 -1.43 -3.75
CA ILE A 473 -12.88 -2.75 -4.15
C ILE A 473 -13.13 -2.97 -5.65
N ARG A 474 -12.05 -3.04 -6.43
CA ARG A 474 -12.11 -3.41 -7.85
C ARG A 474 -12.55 -4.85 -8.01
N VAL A 475 -13.59 -5.06 -8.81
CA VAL A 475 -14.25 -6.36 -9.01
C VAL A 475 -13.87 -6.96 -10.36
N ALA A 476 -13.85 -6.15 -11.42
CA ALA A 476 -13.50 -6.61 -12.75
C ALA A 476 -12.79 -5.52 -13.55
N GLU A 477 -11.92 -5.96 -14.47
CA GLU A 477 -11.24 -5.13 -15.46
C GLU A 477 -11.16 -5.87 -16.81
N GLY A 478 -10.80 -5.13 -17.87
CA GLY A 478 -10.62 -5.69 -19.21
C GLY A 478 -11.94 -6.06 -19.91
N LEU A 479 -13.05 -5.44 -19.50
CA LEU A 479 -14.37 -5.65 -20.09
C LEU A 479 -14.50 -4.92 -21.44
N ASP A 480 -15.43 -5.37 -22.29
CA ASP A 480 -15.65 -4.78 -23.62
C ASP A 480 -16.43 -3.46 -23.51
N ARG A 481 -15.75 -2.33 -23.77
CA ARG A 481 -16.34 -0.99 -23.72
C ARG A 481 -17.64 -0.81 -24.53
N ASN A 482 -17.86 -1.62 -25.57
CA ASN A 482 -19.03 -1.48 -26.44
C ASN A 482 -20.25 -2.27 -25.94
N GLN A 483 -20.08 -3.15 -24.96
CA GLN A 483 -21.14 -3.99 -24.42
C GLN A 483 -21.73 -3.40 -23.14
N VAL A 484 -22.98 -3.75 -22.86
CA VAL A 484 -23.55 -3.57 -21.52
C VAL A 484 -23.20 -4.82 -20.73
N HIS A 485 -22.67 -4.61 -19.54
CA HIS A 485 -22.34 -5.66 -18.59
C HIS A 485 -23.35 -5.64 -17.46
N GLU A 486 -23.56 -6.79 -16.83
CA GLU A 486 -24.42 -6.94 -15.66
C GLU A 486 -23.58 -7.42 -14.48
N ALA A 487 -23.52 -6.63 -13.41
CA ALA A 487 -22.95 -7.05 -12.13
C ALA A 487 -24.07 -7.54 -11.21
N VAL A 488 -23.91 -8.74 -10.66
CA VAL A 488 -24.83 -9.29 -9.65
C VAL A 488 -24.05 -9.47 -8.36
N ILE A 489 -24.50 -8.80 -7.30
CA ILE A 489 -23.88 -8.79 -5.97
C ILE A 489 -24.85 -9.46 -5.00
N THR A 490 -24.41 -10.51 -4.30
CA THR A 490 -25.24 -11.23 -3.31
C THR A 490 -24.62 -11.11 -1.92
N TYR A 491 -25.44 -10.73 -0.94
CA TYR A 491 -25.03 -10.60 0.45
C TYR A 491 -25.00 -11.97 1.16
N ARG A 492 -23.93 -12.24 1.93
CA ARG A 492 -23.74 -13.47 2.73
C ARG A 492 -23.38 -13.09 4.19
N PRO A 493 -24.36 -13.03 5.10
CA PRO A 493 -24.10 -12.80 6.51
C PRO A 493 -23.57 -14.07 7.15
N GLU A 494 -22.30 -14.06 7.57
CA GLU A 494 -21.77 -15.13 8.41
C GLU A 494 -21.64 -14.71 9.88
N LEU A 495 -21.49 -13.41 10.21
CA LEU A 495 -21.39 -12.93 11.61
C LEU A 495 -21.84 -11.46 11.85
N GLY A 496 -22.69 -10.84 11.02
CA GLY A 496 -23.16 -9.47 11.32
C GLY A 496 -24.24 -8.92 10.37
N GLN A 497 -25.10 -8.05 10.92
CA GLN A 497 -26.08 -7.18 10.26
C GLN A 497 -25.84 -5.75 10.80
N ASP A 498 -26.35 -4.71 10.13
CA ASP A 498 -26.31 -3.29 10.57
C ASP A 498 -24.93 -2.63 10.47
N PHE A 499 -24.23 -2.85 9.36
CA PHE A 499 -22.92 -2.24 9.08
C PHE A 499 -22.90 -1.36 7.82
N TRP A 500 -24.03 -1.18 7.13
CA TRP A 500 -24.13 -0.40 5.89
C TRP A 500 -23.08 -0.83 4.87
N SER A 501 -23.02 -2.14 4.62
CA SER A 501 -21.89 -2.81 3.97
C SER A 501 -21.60 -2.29 2.55
N ILE A 502 -22.59 -1.74 1.84
CA ILE A 502 -22.45 -1.22 0.48
C ILE A 502 -22.78 0.27 0.47
N ALA A 503 -21.78 1.10 0.19
CA ALA A 503 -21.94 2.55 0.08
C ALA A 503 -22.16 3.03 -1.36
N GLY A 504 -21.76 2.24 -2.36
CA GLY A 504 -21.92 2.63 -3.76
C GLY A 504 -21.23 1.75 -4.78
N PHE A 505 -21.23 2.22 -6.02
CA PHE A 505 -20.68 1.51 -7.18
C PHE A 505 -19.83 2.46 -8.02
N ALA A 506 -18.78 1.94 -8.65
CA ALA A 506 -17.97 2.71 -9.56
C ALA A 506 -17.77 1.97 -10.88
N VAL A 507 -17.88 2.73 -11.97
CA VAL A 507 -17.65 2.27 -13.33
C VAL A 507 -16.57 3.14 -13.94
N ALA A 508 -15.59 2.54 -14.59
CA ALA A 508 -14.56 3.29 -15.31
C ALA A 508 -14.42 2.77 -16.74
N GLU A 509 -14.09 3.68 -17.64
CA GLU A 509 -13.50 3.34 -18.92
C GLU A 509 -12.00 3.58 -18.81
N THR A 510 -11.18 2.66 -19.33
CA THR A 510 -9.73 2.84 -19.34
C THR A 510 -9.31 3.41 -20.68
N PRO A 511 -8.39 4.39 -20.71
CA PRO A 511 -7.89 4.90 -21.97
C PRO A 511 -7.16 3.78 -22.72
N ASN A 512 -7.38 3.67 -24.04
CA ASN A 512 -6.70 2.67 -24.85
C ASN A 512 -5.23 3.07 -25.08
N LEU A 513 -4.35 2.66 -24.16
CA LEU A 513 -2.92 2.95 -24.17
C LEU A 513 -2.08 1.84 -24.82
N THR A 514 -2.71 0.85 -25.47
CA THR A 514 -2.02 -0.37 -25.95
C THR A 514 -0.92 -0.10 -26.98
N THR A 515 -1.13 0.86 -27.89
CA THR A 515 -0.11 1.32 -28.85
C THR A 515 1.05 2.01 -28.13
N LEU A 516 0.74 2.81 -27.11
CA LEU A 516 1.67 3.62 -26.34
C LEU A 516 2.63 2.75 -25.51
N TRP A 517 2.10 1.75 -24.79
CA TRP A 517 2.90 0.78 -24.03
C TRP A 517 3.73 -0.14 -24.92
N ARG A 518 3.21 -0.53 -26.09
CA ARG A 518 3.93 -1.33 -27.07
C ARG A 518 5.14 -0.57 -27.63
N ASP A 519 4.97 0.70 -27.97
CA ASP A 519 6.04 1.54 -28.51
C ASP A 519 7.11 1.85 -27.44
N LEU A 520 6.69 2.07 -26.18
CA LEU A 520 7.60 2.23 -25.05
C LEU A 520 8.40 0.95 -24.76
N ALA A 521 7.73 -0.20 -24.72
CA ALA A 521 8.37 -1.50 -24.50
C ALA A 521 9.33 -1.87 -25.64
N LEU A 522 8.95 -1.60 -26.89
CA LEU A 522 9.83 -1.75 -28.05
C LEU A 522 11.03 -0.81 -27.97
N GLY A 523 10.83 0.45 -27.58
CA GLY A 523 11.91 1.42 -27.38
C GLY A 523 12.90 0.97 -26.30
N VAL A 524 12.40 0.62 -25.12
CA VAL A 524 13.23 0.11 -24.01
C VAL A 524 13.93 -1.19 -24.37
N ALA A 525 13.26 -2.13 -25.06
CA ALA A 525 13.84 -3.39 -25.49
C ALA A 525 14.92 -3.21 -26.58
N LEU A 526 14.73 -2.29 -27.53
CA LEU A 526 15.74 -1.93 -28.54
C LEU A 526 16.96 -1.28 -27.88
N LEU A 527 16.75 -0.40 -26.90
CA LEU A 527 17.82 0.29 -26.20
C LEU A 527 18.58 -0.62 -25.23
N ALA A 528 17.87 -1.49 -24.49
CA ALA A 528 18.45 -2.52 -23.65
C ALA A 528 19.16 -3.59 -24.48
N GLY A 529 18.59 -3.99 -25.63
CA GLY A 529 19.19 -4.90 -26.59
C GLY A 529 20.46 -4.34 -27.22
N LEU A 530 20.44 -3.07 -27.64
CA LEU A 530 21.61 -2.37 -28.19
C LEU A 530 22.69 -2.17 -27.11
N GLY A 531 22.30 -1.81 -25.89
CA GLY A 531 23.21 -1.69 -24.74
C GLY A 531 23.86 -3.02 -24.36
N THR A 532 23.08 -4.11 -24.31
CA THR A 532 23.56 -5.46 -24.01
C THR A 532 24.42 -6.03 -25.12
N PHE A 533 24.09 -5.76 -26.39
CA PHE A 533 24.89 -6.15 -27.55
C PHE A 533 26.22 -5.40 -27.59
N ILE A 534 26.23 -4.07 -27.40
CA ILE A 534 27.46 -3.26 -27.37
C ILE A 534 28.34 -3.64 -26.15
N PHE A 535 27.74 -3.86 -24.98
CA PHE A 535 28.45 -4.29 -23.78
C PHE A 535 28.98 -5.72 -23.93
N GLY A 536 28.18 -6.67 -24.41
CA GLY A 536 28.59 -8.06 -24.62
C GLY A 536 29.66 -8.23 -25.71
N TRP A 537 29.61 -7.41 -26.77
CA TRP A 537 30.55 -7.47 -27.90
C TRP A 537 31.93 -6.88 -27.57
N ARG A 538 32.04 -5.95 -26.61
CA ARG A 538 33.32 -5.28 -26.28
C ARG A 538 33.74 -5.32 -24.81
N ALA A 539 32.96 -5.91 -23.92
CA ALA A 539 33.40 -6.13 -22.54
C ALA A 539 34.72 -6.92 -22.54
N PRO A 540 35.83 -6.35 -22.04
CA PRO A 540 37.03 -7.13 -21.83
C PRO A 540 36.76 -7.92 -20.56
N TRP A 541 36.07 -9.06 -20.71
CA TRP A 541 35.74 -10.01 -19.64
C TRP A 541 36.96 -10.36 -18.77
N HIS A 542 38.16 -10.08 -19.26
CA HIS A 542 39.45 -10.27 -18.62
C HIS A 542 39.98 -9.07 -17.78
N ARG A 543 39.29 -7.91 -17.62
CA ARG A 543 39.88 -6.67 -17.03
C ARG A 543 39.06 -5.81 -16.05
N LEU A 544 37.85 -6.19 -15.61
CA LEU A 544 37.09 -5.40 -14.61
C LEU A 544 37.88 -5.18 -13.29
N ARG A 545 38.13 -3.91 -12.90
CA ARG A 545 38.71 -3.48 -11.60
C ARG A 545 37.98 -2.24 -11.05
N LEU A 546 37.86 -2.20 -9.72
CA LEU A 546 37.15 -1.25 -8.84
C LEU A 546 37.70 0.21 -8.87
N PRO A 547 36.93 1.21 -8.37
CA PRO A 547 37.18 2.64 -8.58
C PRO A 547 38.44 3.21 -7.92
N SER A 548 38.88 4.38 -8.42
CA SER A 548 40.22 4.93 -8.17
C SER A 548 40.43 5.56 -6.78
N PRO A 549 41.67 5.57 -6.27
CA PRO A 549 41.99 5.92 -4.87
C PRO A 549 41.72 7.37 -4.43
N GLY A 550 41.46 8.29 -5.36
CA GLY A 550 41.25 9.72 -5.06
C GLY A 550 39.86 10.02 -4.49
N ALA A 551 38.81 9.36 -5.00
CA ALA A 551 37.45 9.52 -4.48
C ALA A 551 37.27 8.88 -3.09
N LEU A 552 38.07 7.86 -2.79
CA LEU A 552 38.14 7.22 -1.47
C LEU A 552 38.86 8.08 -0.41
N ARG A 553 39.69 9.06 -0.81
CA ARG A 553 40.41 9.94 0.13
C ARG A 553 39.52 10.99 0.79
N ASN A 554 38.65 11.63 0.02
CA ASN A 554 37.78 12.69 0.55
C ASN A 554 36.72 12.14 1.54
N LEU A 555 36.33 10.87 1.37
CA LEU A 555 35.51 10.14 2.34
C LEU A 555 36.33 9.74 3.59
N GLY A 556 37.63 9.47 3.41
CA GLY A 556 38.58 9.13 4.46
C GLY A 556 38.86 10.28 5.43
N ASP A 557 38.87 11.52 4.95
CA ASP A 557 39.14 12.69 5.80
C ASP A 557 37.96 13.00 6.74
N LEU A 558 36.71 12.81 6.28
CA LEU A 558 35.51 12.93 7.10
C LEU A 558 35.44 11.82 8.18
N LEU A 559 35.84 10.59 7.81
CA LEU A 559 35.91 9.45 8.73
C LEU A 559 37.08 9.58 9.72
N LEU A 560 38.18 10.23 9.35
CA LEU A 560 39.30 10.55 10.23
C LEU A 560 38.87 11.50 11.37
N GLY A 561 38.04 12.50 11.07
CA GLY A 561 37.52 13.44 12.08
C GLY A 561 36.65 12.76 13.15
N LEU A 562 35.79 11.82 12.73
CA LEU A 562 34.98 11.00 13.63
C LEU A 562 35.83 9.99 14.42
N PHE A 563 36.89 9.46 13.80
CA PHE A 563 37.82 8.51 14.41
C PHE A 563 38.68 9.14 15.52
N PHE A 564 39.18 10.37 15.34
CA PHE A 564 39.97 11.05 16.38
C PHE A 564 39.12 11.47 17.59
N SER A 565 37.85 11.83 17.39
CA SER A 565 36.91 12.11 18.50
C SER A 565 36.59 10.86 19.31
N GLY A 566 36.50 9.69 18.66
CA GLY A 566 36.39 8.39 19.34
C GLY A 566 37.66 7.95 20.08
N LEU A 567 38.84 8.29 19.57
CA LEU A 567 40.15 7.95 20.15
C LEU A 567 40.44 8.67 21.47
N VAL A 568 39.96 9.91 21.61
CA VAL A 568 40.04 10.67 22.87
C VAL A 568 39.11 10.06 23.93
N MET A 569 37.90 9.64 23.54
CA MET A 569 36.94 8.98 24.43
C MET A 569 37.41 7.57 24.86
N LEU A 570 38.11 6.85 23.98
CA LEU A 570 38.71 5.54 24.26
C LEU A 570 39.95 5.65 25.17
N GLY A 571 40.74 6.72 25.02
CA GLY A 571 41.91 7.01 25.86
C GLY A 571 41.54 7.20 27.33
N THR A 572 40.37 7.80 27.61
CA THR A 572 39.81 7.93 28.96
C THR A 572 39.23 6.64 29.55
N LEU A 573 38.92 5.63 28.73
CA LEU A 573 38.40 4.31 29.16
C LEU A 573 39.50 3.26 29.42
N LEU A 574 40.70 3.46 28.85
CA LEU A 574 41.80 2.49 28.83
C LEU A 574 42.80 2.63 30.00
N THR A 575 42.62 3.59 30.91
CA THR A 575 43.45 3.72 32.13
C THR A 575 42.91 2.89 33.31
N MET A 576 42.45 1.66 33.05
CA MET A 576 42.03 0.69 34.08
C MET A 576 43.13 -0.36 34.32
N PRO A 577 43.37 -0.84 35.56
CA PRO A 577 44.59 -1.56 35.93
C PRO A 577 44.69 -2.98 35.33
N ASP A 578 45.94 -3.40 35.03
CA ASP A 578 46.34 -4.67 34.38
C ASP A 578 45.81 -5.96 35.04
N THR A 579 45.28 -5.88 36.27
CA THR A 579 44.71 -7.02 37.00
C THR A 579 43.34 -7.47 36.48
N LEU A 580 42.58 -6.59 35.82
CA LEU A 580 41.24 -6.93 35.30
C LEU A 580 41.30 -7.68 33.95
N ALA A 581 42.24 -7.33 33.08
CA ALA A 581 42.43 -7.97 31.77
C ALA A 581 42.90 -9.43 31.88
N LEU A 582 43.64 -9.78 32.95
CA LEU A 582 44.05 -11.16 33.23
C LEU A 582 42.92 -12.00 33.82
N ALA A 583 42.02 -11.40 34.61
CA ALA A 583 40.82 -12.06 35.14
C ALA A 583 39.80 -12.38 34.03
N LEU A 584 39.74 -11.53 32.99
CA LEU A 584 38.83 -11.69 31.85
C LEU A 584 39.22 -12.82 30.86
N ARG A 585 40.36 -13.49 31.06
CA ARG A 585 40.85 -14.57 30.18
C ARG A 585 40.55 -15.99 30.66
N ARG A 586 40.05 -16.17 31.90
CA ARG A 586 39.59 -17.49 32.39
C ARG A 586 38.16 -17.71 31.94
N ASP A 587 37.83 -18.88 31.39
CA ASP A 587 36.62 -19.07 30.55
C ASP A 587 35.25 -18.94 31.29
N LEU A 588 35.20 -18.97 32.64
CA LEU A 588 33.93 -19.00 33.40
C LEU A 588 33.53 -17.63 34.03
N PRO A 589 34.42 -16.89 34.73
CA PRO A 589 34.05 -15.60 35.34
C PRO A 589 33.54 -14.51 34.36
N PRO A 590 34.13 -14.31 33.17
CA PRO A 590 33.67 -13.30 32.20
C PRO A 590 32.29 -13.64 31.67
N LEU A 591 32.02 -14.93 31.39
CA LEU A 591 30.71 -15.39 30.92
C LEU A 591 29.63 -15.09 31.96
N LEU A 592 29.89 -15.40 33.24
CA LEU A 592 28.96 -15.13 34.34
C LEU A 592 28.75 -13.62 34.54
N ILE A 593 29.83 -12.83 34.58
CA ILE A 593 29.73 -11.37 34.70
C ILE A 593 28.94 -10.79 33.54
N THR A 594 29.17 -11.25 32.30
CA THR A 594 28.45 -10.70 31.14
C THR A 594 26.99 -11.14 31.10
N LEU A 595 26.68 -12.38 31.48
CA LEU A 595 25.29 -12.84 31.63
C LEU A 595 24.56 -12.06 32.72
N SER A 596 25.23 -11.77 33.85
CA SER A 596 24.69 -10.91 34.92
C SER A 596 24.52 -9.47 34.48
N SER A 597 25.49 -8.88 33.76
CA SER A 597 25.38 -7.54 33.18
C SER A 597 24.23 -7.45 32.20
N ALA A 598 24.09 -8.43 31.30
CA ALA A 598 22.99 -8.47 30.35
C ALA A 598 21.63 -8.72 31.01
N ALA A 599 21.58 -9.48 32.12
CA ALA A 599 20.38 -9.60 32.93
C ALA A 599 20.02 -8.27 33.61
N VAL A 600 21.01 -7.49 34.08
CA VAL A 600 20.79 -6.12 34.58
C VAL A 600 20.30 -5.21 33.46
N LEU A 601 20.81 -5.32 32.23
CA LEU A 601 20.28 -4.59 31.06
C LEU A 601 18.81 -4.88 30.81
N TYR A 602 18.42 -6.13 31.02
CA TYR A 602 17.08 -6.63 30.73
C TYR A 602 16.07 -6.27 31.83
N TYR A 603 16.46 -6.44 33.11
CA TYR A 603 15.55 -6.36 34.25
C TYR A 603 15.68 -5.10 35.10
N SER A 604 16.74 -4.28 34.93
CA SER A 604 16.93 -3.10 35.77
C SER A 604 16.00 -1.95 35.37
N PRO A 605 15.20 -1.38 36.30
CA PRO A 605 14.44 -0.16 36.04
C PRO A 605 15.33 1.10 36.00
N SER A 606 16.60 1.02 36.42
CA SER A 606 17.52 2.17 36.53
C SER A 606 18.36 2.37 35.26
N THR A 607 18.19 3.52 34.61
CA THR A 607 18.97 3.95 33.43
C THR A 607 20.48 3.91 33.67
N TRP A 608 20.95 4.32 34.85
CA TRP A 608 22.38 4.36 35.16
C TRP A 608 22.99 2.97 35.32
N LEU A 609 22.27 2.04 35.95
CA LEU A 609 22.70 0.65 36.05
C LEU A 609 22.72 -0.02 34.66
N THR A 610 21.76 0.32 33.81
CA THR A 610 21.73 -0.15 32.41
C THR A 610 22.92 0.40 31.61
N LEU A 611 23.25 1.69 31.74
CA LEU A 611 24.43 2.28 31.08
C LEU A 611 25.74 1.66 31.57
N LEU A 612 25.89 1.46 32.88
CA LEU A 612 27.06 0.80 33.45
C LEU A 612 27.18 -0.65 32.94
N ALA A 613 26.07 -1.39 32.91
CA ALA A 613 26.04 -2.75 32.40
C ALA A 613 26.36 -2.81 30.88
N LEU A 614 25.95 -1.81 30.09
CA LEU A 614 26.31 -1.70 28.66
C LEU A 614 27.82 -1.50 28.52
N VAL A 615 28.42 -0.63 29.32
CA VAL A 615 29.87 -0.37 29.30
C VAL A 615 30.66 -1.63 29.69
N VAL A 616 30.30 -2.27 30.80
CA VAL A 616 30.96 -3.52 31.24
C VAL A 616 30.84 -4.59 30.16
N THR A 617 29.64 -4.76 29.60
CA THR A 617 29.40 -5.72 28.51
C THR A 617 30.21 -5.38 27.26
N ALA A 618 30.28 -4.10 26.86
CA ALA A 618 31.06 -3.65 25.73
C ALA A 618 32.55 -3.90 25.91
N VAL A 619 33.11 -3.68 27.11
CA VAL A 619 34.52 -3.99 27.42
C VAL A 619 34.79 -5.50 27.29
N ILE A 620 33.89 -6.34 27.80
CA ILE A 620 34.06 -7.80 27.71
C ILE A 620 33.96 -8.27 26.25
N ILE A 621 32.95 -7.80 25.52
CA ILE A 621 32.74 -8.11 24.10
C ILE A 621 33.93 -7.61 23.25
N PHE A 622 34.47 -6.43 23.54
CA PHE A 622 35.66 -5.91 22.85
C PHE A 622 36.87 -6.86 22.98
N ASN A 623 37.06 -7.45 24.16
CA ASN A 623 38.14 -8.39 24.43
C ASN A 623 37.87 -9.81 23.89
N ARG A 624 36.61 -10.25 23.89
CA ARG A 624 36.18 -11.54 23.34
C ARG A 624 34.86 -11.39 22.56
N PRO A 625 34.91 -11.03 21.27
CA PRO A 625 33.72 -10.74 20.46
C PRO A 625 32.71 -11.90 20.36
N LEU A 626 33.20 -13.14 20.46
CA LEU A 626 32.34 -14.32 20.44
C LEU A 626 31.35 -14.37 21.62
N ILE A 627 31.70 -13.81 22.78
CA ILE A 627 30.79 -13.69 23.94
C ILE A 627 29.60 -12.79 23.59
N GLY A 628 29.80 -11.78 22.73
CA GLY A 628 28.73 -10.94 22.20
C GLY A 628 27.77 -11.73 21.32
N VAL A 629 28.30 -12.53 20.39
CA VAL A 629 27.51 -13.44 19.55
C VAL A 629 26.70 -14.42 20.40
N MET A 630 27.33 -15.08 21.37
CA MET A 630 26.66 -16.02 22.29
C MET A 630 25.50 -15.37 23.03
N GLN A 631 25.67 -14.11 23.48
CA GLN A 631 24.61 -13.36 24.13
C GLN A 631 23.47 -13.00 23.18
N VAL A 632 23.76 -12.60 21.95
CA VAL A 632 22.72 -12.32 20.94
C VAL A 632 21.88 -13.58 20.70
N VAL A 633 22.51 -14.75 20.55
CA VAL A 633 21.79 -16.03 20.41
C VAL A 633 21.00 -16.37 21.69
N PHE A 634 21.61 -16.18 22.86
CA PHE A 634 20.96 -16.45 24.15
C PHE A 634 19.71 -15.59 24.36
N TRP A 635 19.85 -14.27 24.33
CA TRP A 635 18.73 -13.36 24.57
C TRP A 635 17.70 -13.38 23.45
N GLY A 636 18.11 -13.63 22.20
CA GLY A 636 17.20 -13.80 21.09
C GLY A 636 16.24 -14.99 21.23
N ALA A 637 16.60 -16.01 22.02
CA ALA A 637 15.72 -17.14 22.32
C ALA A 637 14.64 -16.84 23.37
N PHE A 638 14.82 -15.78 24.18
CA PHE A 638 13.89 -15.38 25.25
C PHE A 638 13.02 -14.17 24.88
N PHE A 639 12.90 -13.90 23.58
CA PHE A 639 12.16 -12.77 23.05
C PHE A 639 10.68 -12.75 23.45
N SER A 640 10.06 -13.93 23.58
CA SER A 640 8.61 -14.09 23.74
C SER A 640 8.14 -14.27 25.19
N SER A 641 9.01 -14.01 26.18
CA SER A 641 8.68 -14.19 27.60
C SER A 641 7.59 -13.18 28.04
N PRO A 642 6.52 -13.61 28.75
CA PRO A 642 5.38 -12.77 29.13
C PRO A 642 5.68 -11.71 30.21
N LEU A 643 6.95 -11.47 30.54
CA LEU A 643 7.34 -10.38 31.45
C LEU A 643 7.22 -9.06 30.69
N GLU A 644 6.66 -8.04 31.34
CA GLU A 644 6.16 -6.79 30.73
C GLU A 644 7.15 -5.85 29.98
N PRO A 645 8.49 -6.04 29.84
CA PRO A 645 9.28 -5.10 29.02
C PRO A 645 9.51 -5.60 27.58
N PHE A 646 8.43 -5.80 26.79
CA PHE A 646 8.51 -6.22 25.36
C PHE A 646 9.41 -5.30 24.50
N PHE A 647 9.46 -4.01 24.82
CA PHE A 647 10.33 -3.05 24.13
C PHE A 647 11.81 -3.26 24.46
N ARG A 648 12.17 -3.55 25.71
CA ARG A 648 13.57 -3.61 26.15
C ARG A 648 14.33 -4.81 25.58
N VAL A 649 13.64 -5.91 25.28
CA VAL A 649 14.24 -7.13 24.74
C VAL A 649 14.75 -6.92 23.31
N ILE A 650 13.93 -6.31 22.44
CA ILE A 650 14.31 -5.96 21.07
C ILE A 650 15.52 -5.04 21.11
N PHE A 651 15.46 -3.98 21.93
CA PHE A 651 16.56 -3.02 22.07
C PHE A 651 17.82 -3.66 22.63
N ALA A 652 17.72 -4.64 23.54
CA ALA A 652 18.88 -5.32 24.12
C ALA A 652 19.59 -6.23 23.11
N VAL A 653 18.85 -7.03 22.33
CA VAL A 653 19.44 -7.88 21.28
C VAL A 653 20.08 -7.03 20.18
N ASP A 654 19.40 -5.97 19.74
CA ASP A 654 19.94 -5.00 18.78
C ASP A 654 21.19 -4.30 19.33
N ALA A 655 21.15 -3.83 20.59
CA ALA A 655 22.29 -3.18 21.23
C ALA A 655 23.49 -4.12 21.37
N LEU A 656 23.28 -5.37 21.80
CA LEU A 656 24.33 -6.38 21.90
C LEU A 656 24.93 -6.70 20.53
N LEU A 657 24.09 -6.82 19.49
CA LEU A 657 24.54 -7.04 18.12
C LEU A 657 25.39 -5.86 17.61
N LEU A 658 24.93 -4.63 17.83
CA LEU A 658 25.65 -3.41 17.44
C LEU A 658 26.96 -3.23 18.21
N ILE A 659 26.96 -3.49 19.52
CA ILE A 659 28.18 -3.48 20.35
C ILE A 659 29.18 -4.52 19.84
N THR A 660 28.69 -5.72 19.49
CA THR A 660 29.54 -6.78 18.95
C THR A 660 30.10 -6.40 17.57
N LEU A 661 29.30 -5.77 16.71
CA LEU A 661 29.72 -5.25 15.41
C LEU A 661 30.77 -4.14 15.55
N ALA A 662 30.53 -3.19 16.46
CA ALA A 662 31.48 -2.13 16.77
C ALA A 662 32.79 -2.71 17.32
N ALA A 663 32.72 -3.69 18.24
CA ALA A 663 33.88 -4.36 18.80
C ALA A 663 34.72 -5.06 17.71
N VAL A 664 34.09 -5.85 16.84
CA VAL A 664 34.79 -6.52 15.73
C VAL A 664 35.40 -5.50 14.76
N GLY A 665 34.64 -4.45 14.41
CA GLY A 665 35.11 -3.38 13.53
C GLY A 665 36.33 -2.64 14.11
N LEU A 666 36.26 -2.23 15.38
CA LEU A 666 37.35 -1.57 16.09
C LEU A 666 38.57 -2.48 16.25
N HIS A 667 38.36 -3.77 16.53
CA HIS A 667 39.47 -4.75 16.57
C HIS A 667 40.16 -4.85 15.21
N GLY A 668 39.40 -4.85 14.12
CA GLY A 668 39.95 -4.83 12.75
C GLY A 668 40.74 -3.56 12.45
N LEU A 669 40.23 -2.38 12.84
CA LEU A 669 40.94 -1.11 12.71
C LEU A 669 42.22 -1.09 13.54
N HIS A 670 42.19 -1.59 14.77
CA HIS A 670 43.35 -1.68 15.65
C HIS A 670 44.45 -2.58 15.06
N GLN A 671 44.09 -3.78 14.58
CA GLN A 671 45.04 -4.69 13.91
C GLN A 671 45.65 -4.06 12.65
N GLN A 672 44.84 -3.33 11.87
CA GLN A 672 45.30 -2.61 10.69
C GLN A 672 46.29 -1.49 11.06
N ALA A 673 46.04 -0.74 12.15
CA ALA A 673 46.94 0.29 12.64
C ALA A 673 48.30 -0.29 13.08
N LEU A 674 48.31 -1.48 13.72
CA LEU A 674 49.54 -2.19 14.07
C LEU A 674 50.33 -2.65 12.84
N LEU A 675 49.65 -3.20 11.82
CA LEU A 675 50.28 -3.62 10.57
C LEU A 675 50.87 -2.45 9.77
N TYR A 676 50.20 -1.29 9.81
CA TYR A 676 50.68 -0.05 9.22
C TYR A 676 51.95 0.45 9.93
N ARG A 677 51.94 0.46 11.28
CA ARG A 677 53.13 0.81 12.09
C ARG A 677 54.30 -0.15 11.87
N ALA A 678 54.04 -1.42 11.58
CA ALA A 678 55.07 -2.42 11.30
C ALA A 678 55.66 -2.36 9.87
N GLY A 679 55.33 -1.35 9.07
CA GLY A 679 55.88 -1.16 7.72
C GLY A 679 55.40 -2.19 6.69
N ARG A 680 54.45 -3.07 7.04
CA ARG A 680 53.91 -4.13 6.17
C ARG A 680 52.66 -3.67 5.39
N ALA A 681 52.68 -2.43 4.91
CA ALA A 681 51.51 -1.74 4.38
C ALA A 681 50.96 -2.38 3.08
N ARG A 682 49.92 -3.22 3.22
CA ARG A 682 48.79 -3.25 2.29
C ARG A 682 47.51 -2.96 3.08
N PHE A 683 46.74 -2.00 2.59
CA PHE A 683 45.44 -1.63 3.14
C PHE A 683 44.49 -2.85 3.10
N TRP A 684 43.80 -3.15 4.21
CA TRP A 684 42.68 -4.13 4.28
C TRP A 684 43.01 -5.64 4.17
N ARG A 685 44.11 -6.13 4.75
CA ARG A 685 44.48 -7.56 4.67
C ARG A 685 43.48 -8.53 5.32
N GLN A 686 42.73 -8.09 6.33
CA GLN A 686 41.77 -8.93 7.07
C GLN A 686 40.52 -9.27 6.25
N TRP A 687 40.00 -8.30 5.47
CA TRP A 687 38.88 -8.52 4.54
C TRP A 687 39.32 -9.18 3.23
N GLN A 688 40.57 -8.96 2.79
CA GLN A 688 41.13 -9.62 1.60
C GLN A 688 41.27 -11.14 1.74
N ASN A 689 41.25 -11.67 2.97
CA ASN A 689 41.32 -13.11 3.27
C ASN A 689 39.94 -13.75 3.55
N LEU A 690 38.83 -13.02 3.38
CA LEU A 690 37.49 -13.62 3.38
C LEU A 690 37.26 -14.30 2.03
N ARG A 691 37.32 -15.63 2.01
CA ARG A 691 36.92 -16.41 0.84
C ARG A 691 35.40 -16.44 0.82
N LEU A 692 34.80 -15.94 -0.27
CA LEU A 692 33.35 -16.00 -0.46
C LEU A 692 32.91 -17.46 -0.50
N HIS A 693 32.12 -17.86 0.48
CA HIS A 693 31.46 -19.15 0.53
C HIS A 693 30.10 -19.03 -0.17
N PRO A 694 29.61 -20.06 -0.88
CA PRO A 694 28.31 -19.98 -1.56
C PRO A 694 27.13 -19.60 -0.63
N LEU A 695 27.18 -20.00 0.65
CA LEU A 695 26.20 -19.58 1.66
C LEU A 695 26.21 -18.07 1.95
N ASP A 696 27.32 -17.36 1.73
CA ASP A 696 27.39 -15.89 1.88
C ASP A 696 26.49 -15.20 0.87
N ALA A 697 26.55 -15.64 -0.39
CA ALA A 697 25.73 -15.08 -1.46
C ALA A 697 24.24 -15.32 -1.21
N ILE A 698 23.89 -16.45 -0.60
CA ILE A 698 22.50 -16.78 -0.28
C ILE A 698 21.98 -15.93 0.88
N VAL A 699 22.78 -15.77 1.96
CA VAL A 699 22.43 -14.89 3.08
C VAL A 699 22.30 -13.43 2.60
N ALA A 700 23.24 -12.94 1.80
CA ALA A 700 23.16 -11.62 1.19
C ALA A 700 21.94 -11.50 0.26
N GLY A 701 21.62 -12.55 -0.50
CA GLY A 701 20.43 -12.62 -1.35
C GLY A 701 19.13 -12.46 -0.55
N PHE A 702 19.00 -13.13 0.60
CA PHE A 702 17.84 -12.97 1.48
C PHE A 702 17.72 -11.55 2.04
N VAL A 703 18.84 -10.92 2.43
CA VAL A 703 18.85 -9.53 2.92
C VAL A 703 18.45 -8.55 1.80
N LEU A 704 19.04 -8.68 0.61
CA LEU A 704 18.73 -7.81 -0.51
C LEU A 704 17.28 -7.98 -0.97
N LEU A 705 16.82 -9.22 -1.11
CA LEU A 705 15.44 -9.50 -1.49
C LEU A 705 14.47 -8.99 -0.42
N GLY A 706 14.73 -9.25 0.86
CA GLY A 706 13.90 -8.76 1.96
C GLY A 706 13.82 -7.23 2.02
N LEU A 707 14.93 -6.53 1.80
CA LEU A 707 14.95 -5.06 1.74
C LEU A 707 14.12 -4.54 0.57
N VAL A 708 14.28 -5.14 -0.61
CA VAL A 708 13.52 -4.80 -1.81
C VAL A 708 12.03 -5.10 -1.60
N SER A 709 11.67 -6.18 -0.93
CA SER A 709 10.28 -6.54 -0.64
C SER A 709 9.53 -5.58 0.29
N VAL A 710 10.24 -4.74 1.05
CA VAL A 710 9.60 -3.67 1.85
C VAL A 710 8.92 -2.64 0.95
N THR A 711 9.41 -2.42 -0.28
CA THR A 711 8.93 -1.31 -1.13
C THR A 711 7.51 -1.51 -1.69
N TRP A 712 6.96 -2.72 -1.63
CA TRP A 712 5.60 -3.04 -2.08
C TRP A 712 4.72 -3.63 -0.97
N SER A 713 5.18 -3.59 0.28
CA SER A 713 4.41 -4.08 1.44
C SER A 713 3.25 -3.13 1.77
N LEU A 714 2.08 -3.68 2.11
CA LEU A 714 0.90 -2.90 2.50
C LEU A 714 1.17 -2.00 3.72
N PHE A 715 1.92 -2.53 4.70
CA PHE A 715 2.37 -1.81 5.89
C PHE A 715 3.90 -1.76 5.96
N PRO A 716 4.57 -0.76 5.34
CA PRO A 716 6.02 -0.68 5.26
C PRO A 716 6.73 -0.64 6.62
N GLY A 717 6.11 -0.01 7.63
CA GLY A 717 6.66 0.05 8.99
C GLY A 717 6.78 -1.32 9.66
N LEU A 718 5.78 -2.18 9.49
CA LEU A 718 5.78 -3.56 9.97
C LEU A 718 6.76 -4.43 9.17
N ALA A 719 6.75 -4.28 7.84
CA ALA A 719 7.68 -4.97 6.96
C ALA A 719 9.15 -4.64 7.28
N LEU A 720 9.47 -3.37 7.55
CA LEU A 720 10.82 -2.94 7.93
C LEU A 720 11.24 -3.53 9.27
N ARG A 721 10.33 -3.60 10.24
CA ARG A 721 10.59 -4.25 11.53
C ARG A 721 10.92 -5.73 11.34
N GLU A 722 10.13 -6.45 10.55
CA GLU A 722 10.38 -7.87 10.30
C GLU A 722 11.65 -8.10 9.50
N PHE A 723 11.88 -7.36 8.42
CA PHE A 723 13.13 -7.38 7.66
C PHE A 723 14.34 -7.23 8.59
N ARG A 724 14.32 -6.21 9.46
CA ARG A 724 15.40 -5.94 10.40
C ARG A 724 15.64 -7.13 11.33
N VAL A 725 14.59 -7.65 11.95
CA VAL A 725 14.73 -8.63 13.04
C VAL A 725 14.92 -10.07 12.52
N MET A 726 14.28 -10.44 11.41
CA MET A 726 14.28 -11.82 10.88
C MET A 726 15.27 -12.06 9.75
N LEU A 727 15.74 -11.02 9.05
CA LEU A 727 16.68 -11.17 7.92
C LEU A 727 18.00 -10.46 8.20
N LEU A 728 17.98 -9.16 8.53
CA LEU A 728 19.19 -8.38 8.73
C LEU A 728 19.96 -8.81 9.98
N ASN A 729 19.31 -8.90 11.15
CA ASN A 729 19.97 -9.26 12.40
C ASN A 729 20.64 -10.65 12.35
N PRO A 730 19.97 -11.72 11.88
CA PRO A 730 20.62 -13.02 11.70
C PRO A 730 21.74 -13.01 10.67
N ALA A 731 21.61 -12.23 9.59
CA ALA A 731 22.68 -12.06 8.60
C ALA A 731 23.91 -11.33 9.17
N LEU A 732 23.69 -10.32 10.02
CA LEU A 732 24.75 -9.64 10.76
C LEU A 732 25.41 -10.58 11.77
N LEU A 733 24.65 -11.42 12.47
CA LEU A 733 25.19 -12.45 13.35
C LEU A 733 26.06 -13.46 12.57
N TYR A 734 25.56 -13.91 11.42
CA TYR A 734 26.31 -14.78 10.51
C TYR A 734 27.61 -14.10 10.07
N LEU A 735 27.55 -12.84 9.63
CA LEU A 735 28.72 -12.05 9.23
C LEU A 735 29.71 -11.87 10.38
N LEU A 736 29.25 -11.60 11.59
CA LEU A 736 30.10 -11.45 12.77
C LEU A 736 30.95 -12.69 13.00
N VAL A 737 30.36 -13.89 12.97
CA VAL A 737 31.12 -15.12 13.16
C VAL A 737 32.06 -15.39 11.97
N ARG A 738 31.65 -15.05 10.73
CA ARG A 738 32.54 -15.07 9.54
C ARG A 738 33.77 -14.18 9.70
N LEU A 739 33.63 -13.02 10.36
CA LEU A 739 34.71 -12.08 10.61
C LEU A 739 35.60 -12.50 11.79
N ILE A 740 35.01 -13.07 12.84
CA ILE A 740 35.74 -13.55 14.03
C ILE A 740 36.61 -14.77 13.71
N LYS A 741 36.13 -15.68 12.84
CA LYS A 741 36.80 -16.95 12.49
C LYS A 741 37.21 -17.77 13.72
N PRO A 742 36.24 -18.15 14.58
CA PRO A 742 36.56 -18.83 15.84
C PRO A 742 37.21 -20.21 15.59
N PRO A 743 38.20 -20.62 16.41
CA PRO A 743 38.72 -21.98 16.34
C PRO A 743 37.64 -23.01 16.71
N LEU A 744 37.86 -24.29 16.37
CA LEU A 744 36.88 -25.36 16.57
C LEU A 744 36.35 -25.45 18.03
N ARG A 745 37.20 -25.19 19.03
CA ARG A 745 36.80 -25.18 20.45
C ARG A 745 35.76 -24.11 20.74
N ASP A 746 35.95 -22.93 20.18
CA ASP A 746 35.12 -21.74 20.38
C ASP A 746 33.82 -21.84 19.56
N LEU A 747 33.89 -22.41 18.36
CA LEU A 747 32.71 -22.76 17.58
C LEU A 747 31.84 -23.79 18.33
N ALA A 748 32.47 -24.79 18.97
CA ALA A 748 31.75 -25.73 19.82
C ALA A 748 31.14 -25.05 21.05
N LEU A 749 31.78 -24.02 21.65
CA LEU A 749 31.17 -23.25 22.74
C LEU A 749 29.89 -22.52 22.29
N LEU A 750 29.82 -22.04 21.05
CA LEU A 750 28.60 -21.42 20.51
C LEU A 750 27.45 -22.44 20.42
N VAL A 751 27.74 -23.68 20.02
CA VAL A 751 26.76 -24.78 20.01
C VAL A 751 26.44 -25.26 21.43
N ASP A 752 27.42 -25.28 22.33
CA ASP A 752 27.23 -25.60 23.75
C ASP A 752 26.26 -24.56 24.38
N THR A 753 26.34 -23.29 23.96
CA THR A 753 25.40 -22.21 24.34
C THR A 753 24.00 -22.48 23.80
N LEU A 754 23.86 -22.93 22.55
CA LEU A 754 22.56 -23.32 21.98
C LEU A 754 21.92 -24.48 22.75
N LEU A 755 22.70 -25.48 23.15
CA LEU A 755 22.25 -26.58 24.00
C LEU A 755 21.82 -26.11 25.40
N MET A 756 22.53 -25.12 25.95
CA MET A 756 22.19 -24.53 27.25
C MET A 756 20.83 -23.84 27.19
N ILE A 757 20.59 -23.07 26.13
CA ILE A 757 19.31 -22.41 25.86
C ILE A 757 18.19 -23.46 25.75
N GLY A 758 18.38 -24.52 24.96
CA GLY A 758 17.42 -25.61 24.84
C GLY A 758 17.11 -26.28 26.19
N GLY A 759 18.14 -26.58 26.98
CA GLY A 759 18.00 -27.12 28.33
C GLY A 759 17.24 -26.19 29.28
N LEU A 760 17.52 -24.88 29.24
CA LEU A 760 16.85 -23.88 30.08
C LEU A 760 15.38 -23.71 29.69
N ILE A 761 15.07 -23.62 28.39
CA ILE A 761 13.69 -23.57 27.87
C ILE A 761 12.92 -24.82 28.30
N ALA A 762 13.54 -25.99 28.20
CA ALA A 762 12.93 -27.24 28.64
C ALA A 762 12.67 -27.24 30.15
N LEU A 763 13.65 -26.83 30.96
CA LEU A 763 13.53 -26.76 32.42
C LEU A 763 12.44 -25.79 32.86
N ILE A 764 12.41 -24.57 32.30
CA ILE A 764 11.35 -23.59 32.57
C ILE A 764 9.98 -24.17 32.24
N GLY A 765 9.85 -24.80 31.07
CA GLY A 765 8.58 -25.41 30.66
C GLY A 765 8.14 -26.55 31.58
N LEU A 766 9.07 -27.39 32.04
CA LEU A 766 8.77 -28.48 32.98
C LEU A 766 8.37 -27.94 34.35
N LEU A 767 9.01 -26.88 34.83
CA LEU A 767 8.63 -26.19 36.07
C LEU A 767 7.24 -25.56 35.97
N ASN A 768 6.94 -24.88 34.86
CA ASN A 768 5.62 -24.30 34.61
C ASN A 768 4.55 -25.39 34.55
N TYR A 769 4.82 -26.49 33.86
CA TYR A 769 3.93 -27.64 33.80
C TYR A 769 3.66 -28.25 35.19
N ALA A 770 4.70 -28.37 36.03
CA ALA A 770 4.58 -28.86 37.40
C ALA A 770 3.77 -27.90 38.31
N ARG A 771 3.84 -26.59 38.05
CA ARG A 771 3.04 -25.57 38.76
C ARG A 771 1.59 -25.46 38.27
N GLY A 772 1.24 -26.16 37.18
CA GLY A 772 -0.07 -26.07 36.56
C GLY A 772 -0.24 -24.87 35.62
N GLU A 773 0.83 -24.14 35.31
CA GLU A 773 0.86 -23.07 34.31
C GLU A 773 0.91 -23.69 32.90
N VAL A 774 -0.24 -24.19 32.44
CA VAL A 774 -0.39 -24.95 31.21
C VAL A 774 -1.50 -24.37 30.35
N VAL A 775 -1.40 -24.55 29.03
CA VAL A 775 -2.53 -24.28 28.14
C VAL A 775 -3.38 -25.54 28.03
N LEU A 776 -4.67 -25.38 28.28
CA LEU A 776 -5.65 -26.44 28.05
C LEU A 776 -5.91 -26.57 26.56
N ALA A 777 -5.68 -27.76 26.03
CA ALA A 777 -6.13 -28.11 24.70
C ALA A 777 -7.63 -28.44 24.71
N GLU A 778 -8.23 -28.50 23.53
CA GLU A 778 -9.57 -29.05 23.33
C GLU A 778 -9.68 -30.47 23.94
N GLY A 779 -10.62 -30.64 24.87
CA GLY A 779 -10.77 -31.87 25.67
C GLY A 779 -10.04 -31.85 27.02
N GLY A 780 -9.52 -30.70 27.47
CA GLY A 780 -8.98 -30.51 28.81
C GLY A 780 -7.54 -31.02 29.03
N ALA A 781 -6.85 -31.46 27.96
CA ALA A 781 -5.49 -31.97 28.06
C ALA A 781 -4.48 -30.82 28.32
N ARG A 782 -3.62 -31.01 29.32
CA ARG A 782 -2.60 -30.01 29.72
C ARG A 782 -1.41 -30.03 28.76
N ARG A 783 -1.07 -28.89 28.16
CA ARG A 783 0.11 -28.72 27.29
C ARG A 783 1.18 -27.87 27.98
N LEU A 784 2.42 -28.32 27.88
CA LEU A 784 3.57 -27.58 28.38
C LEU A 784 3.76 -26.29 27.59
N LEU A 785 3.78 -25.19 28.33
CA LEU A 785 4.16 -23.86 27.88
C LEU A 785 5.47 -23.47 28.55
N SER A 786 6.35 -22.78 27.82
CA SER A 786 7.63 -22.33 28.35
C SER A 786 7.73 -20.82 28.11
N VAL A 787 8.88 -20.32 27.66
CA VAL A 787 9.12 -18.91 27.36
C VAL A 787 8.43 -18.43 26.07
N TYR A 788 7.71 -19.30 25.37
CA TYR A 788 6.95 -19.00 24.17
C TYR A 788 5.46 -19.13 24.45
N GLY A 789 4.65 -18.27 23.84
CA GLY A 789 3.18 -18.31 23.95
C GLY A 789 2.51 -19.51 23.28
N SER A 790 3.25 -20.34 22.54
CA SER A 790 2.73 -21.54 21.88
C SER A 790 3.56 -22.78 22.22
N PRO A 791 2.94 -23.91 22.59
CA PRO A 791 3.65 -25.18 22.76
C PRO A 791 4.31 -25.68 21.44
N ASN A 792 3.85 -25.23 20.27
CA ASN A 792 4.48 -25.58 19.01
C ASN A 792 5.84 -24.90 18.84
N ASP A 793 5.98 -23.64 19.24
CA ASP A 793 7.25 -22.91 19.21
C ASP A 793 8.30 -23.57 20.12
N VAL A 794 7.88 -24.12 21.27
CA VAL A 794 8.74 -24.97 22.12
C VAL A 794 9.25 -26.18 21.34
N GLY A 795 8.37 -26.88 20.63
CA GLY A 795 8.75 -28.02 19.79
C GLY A 795 9.69 -27.65 18.64
N LEU A 796 9.46 -26.49 17.99
CA LEU A 796 10.31 -25.97 16.92
C LEU A 796 11.74 -25.68 17.41
N MET A 797 11.88 -25.01 18.56
CA MET A 797 13.18 -24.66 19.13
C MET A 797 13.93 -25.90 19.66
N LEU A 798 13.27 -26.70 20.51
CA LEU A 798 13.91 -27.86 21.13
C LEU A 798 14.27 -28.94 20.10
N GLY A 799 13.45 -29.12 19.06
CA GLY A 799 13.73 -30.02 17.95
C GLY A 799 14.97 -29.65 17.12
N ARG A 800 15.44 -28.39 17.17
CA ARG A 800 16.70 -27.95 16.53
C ARG A 800 17.91 -28.07 17.44
N CYS A 801 17.69 -28.07 18.75
CA CYS A 801 18.76 -28.20 19.74
C CYS A 801 19.08 -29.69 20.02
N LEU A 802 18.06 -30.55 20.10
CA LEU A 802 18.19 -31.97 20.45
C LEU A 802 19.21 -32.74 19.57
N PRO A 803 19.27 -32.53 18.24
CA PRO A 803 20.22 -33.24 17.38
C PRO A 803 21.69 -33.04 17.73
N PHE A 804 22.07 -31.85 18.23
CA PHE A 804 23.43 -31.60 18.69
C PHE A 804 23.75 -32.40 19.97
N ALA A 805 22.81 -32.47 20.91
CA ALA A 805 22.98 -33.26 22.13
C ALA A 805 23.09 -34.76 21.81
N LEU A 806 22.25 -35.26 20.90
CA LEU A 806 22.33 -36.65 20.43
C LEU A 806 23.66 -36.95 19.74
N ALA A 807 24.14 -36.05 18.86
CA ALA A 807 25.43 -36.21 18.22
C ALA A 807 26.59 -36.25 19.23
N TYR A 808 26.57 -35.40 20.26
CA TYR A 808 27.55 -35.42 21.35
C TYR A 808 27.51 -36.72 22.15
N LEU A 809 26.33 -37.28 22.43
CA LEU A 809 26.20 -38.53 23.18
C LEU A 809 26.78 -39.74 22.44
N LEU A 810 26.57 -39.78 21.12
CA LEU A 810 26.93 -40.91 20.25
C LEU A 810 28.39 -40.89 19.79
N LEU A 811 29.02 -39.72 19.72
CA LEU A 811 30.40 -39.54 19.24
C LEU A 811 31.40 -39.31 20.38
N PRO A 812 32.68 -39.67 20.18
CA PRO A 812 33.71 -39.52 21.22
C PRO A 812 34.24 -38.08 21.32
N VAL A 813 33.38 -37.13 21.72
CA VAL A 813 33.68 -35.68 21.81
C VAL A 813 34.28 -35.21 23.15
N GLY A 814 34.42 -36.14 24.11
CA GLY A 814 34.93 -35.90 25.46
C GLY A 814 33.89 -36.15 26.57
N ALA A 815 34.33 -36.65 27.72
CA ALA A 815 33.45 -37.08 28.82
C ALA A 815 32.54 -35.95 29.34
N TRP A 816 33.08 -34.74 29.49
CA TRP A 816 32.32 -33.57 29.94
C TRP A 816 31.16 -33.22 28.99
N ARG A 817 31.42 -33.15 27.67
CA ARG A 817 30.38 -32.84 26.68
C ARG A 817 29.34 -33.93 26.56
N ARG A 818 29.72 -35.20 26.73
CA ARG A 818 28.77 -36.32 26.78
C ARG A 818 27.86 -36.24 28.01
N LEU A 819 28.43 -35.95 29.18
CA LEU A 819 27.65 -35.74 30.41
C LEU A 819 26.71 -34.55 30.26
N TYR A 820 27.24 -33.40 29.82
CA TYR A 820 26.46 -32.19 29.56
C TYR A 820 25.30 -32.45 28.60
N ALA A 821 25.57 -33.09 27.46
CA ALA A 821 24.55 -33.46 26.48
C ALA A 821 23.46 -34.38 27.06
N GLY A 822 23.84 -35.35 27.90
CA GLY A 822 22.89 -36.23 28.59
C GLY A 822 21.98 -35.45 29.56
N VAL A 823 22.56 -34.53 30.34
CA VAL A 823 21.83 -33.69 31.29
C VAL A 823 20.82 -32.79 30.61
N VAL A 824 21.12 -32.22 29.42
CA VAL A 824 20.17 -31.36 28.69
C VAL A 824 19.21 -32.15 27.79
N ALA A 825 19.61 -33.28 27.21
CA ALA A 825 18.76 -34.04 26.28
C ALA A 825 17.51 -34.63 26.97
N VAL A 826 17.63 -35.09 28.21
CA VAL A 826 16.52 -35.67 28.98
C VAL A 826 15.39 -34.67 29.22
N PRO A 827 15.61 -33.49 29.85
CA PRO A 827 14.55 -32.52 30.04
C PRO A 827 14.02 -31.99 28.71
N MET A 828 14.85 -31.84 27.68
CA MET A 828 14.39 -31.44 26.35
C MET A 828 13.44 -32.46 25.72
N GLY A 829 13.77 -33.75 25.78
CA GLY A 829 12.91 -34.82 25.29
C GLY A 829 11.57 -34.87 26.01
N LEU A 830 11.59 -34.72 27.34
CA LEU A 830 10.37 -34.68 28.16
C LEU A 830 9.53 -33.43 27.85
N ALA A 831 10.16 -32.27 27.68
CA ALA A 831 9.45 -31.03 27.35
C ALA A 831 8.81 -31.09 25.95
N ILE A 832 9.49 -31.70 24.97
CA ILE A 832 8.92 -31.95 23.63
C ILE A 832 7.70 -32.88 23.71
N LEU A 833 7.77 -33.94 24.52
CA LEU A 833 6.64 -34.85 24.73
C LEU A 833 5.43 -34.12 25.32
N LEU A 834 5.65 -33.35 26.39
CA LEU A 834 4.60 -32.65 27.12
C LEU A 834 4.07 -31.40 26.40
N SER A 835 4.80 -30.85 25.41
CA SER A 835 4.27 -29.77 24.56
C SER A 835 3.14 -30.26 23.64
N GLN A 836 3.10 -31.57 23.39
CA GLN A 836 2.15 -32.24 22.49
C GLN A 836 2.10 -31.57 21.11
N SER A 837 3.24 -31.04 20.63
CA SER A 837 3.37 -30.51 19.27
C SER A 837 3.40 -31.67 18.28
N ALA A 838 2.30 -31.85 17.52
CA ALA A 838 2.22 -32.90 16.51
C ALA A 838 3.33 -32.77 15.45
N GLY A 839 3.67 -31.54 15.03
CA GLY A 839 4.76 -31.29 14.09
C GLY A 839 6.12 -31.73 14.64
N ALA A 840 6.39 -31.50 15.93
CA ALA A 840 7.63 -31.95 16.56
C ALA A 840 7.66 -33.48 16.73
N LEU A 841 6.58 -34.08 17.25
CA LEU A 841 6.54 -35.50 17.62
C LEU A 841 6.47 -36.44 16.42
N VAL A 842 5.74 -36.05 15.36
CA VAL A 842 5.48 -36.92 14.21
C VAL A 842 6.48 -36.70 13.08
N LEU A 843 6.96 -35.46 12.88
CA LEU A 843 7.80 -35.09 11.74
C LEU A 843 9.20 -34.64 12.17
N GLY A 844 9.27 -33.52 12.90
CA GLY A 844 10.52 -32.82 13.20
C GLY A 844 11.56 -33.67 13.92
N VAL A 845 11.22 -34.17 15.12
CA VAL A 845 12.14 -34.96 15.94
C VAL A 845 12.49 -36.29 15.29
N PRO A 846 11.54 -37.10 14.79
CA PRO A 846 11.86 -38.34 14.08
C PRO A 846 12.84 -38.16 12.92
N VAL A 847 12.62 -37.15 12.06
CA VAL A 847 13.54 -36.85 10.95
C VAL A 847 14.90 -36.42 11.47
N SER A 848 14.95 -35.58 12.51
CA SER A 848 16.20 -35.13 13.12
C SER A 848 17.03 -36.27 13.71
N VAL A 849 16.38 -37.21 14.41
CA VAL A 849 16.99 -38.42 14.98
C VAL A 849 17.47 -39.32 13.85
N ALA A 850 16.67 -39.48 12.79
CA ALA A 850 17.03 -40.29 11.64
C ALA A 850 18.31 -39.78 10.96
N VAL A 851 18.39 -38.46 10.74
CA VAL A 851 19.58 -37.81 10.18
C VAL A 851 20.79 -37.99 11.09
N VAL A 852 20.64 -37.86 12.42
CA VAL A 852 21.75 -38.05 13.38
C VAL A 852 22.26 -39.50 13.36
N LEU A 853 21.37 -40.49 13.37
CA LEU A 853 21.74 -41.90 13.36
C LEU A 853 22.39 -42.31 12.03
N LEU A 854 21.87 -41.83 10.89
CA LEU A 854 22.48 -42.01 9.57
C LEU A 854 23.85 -41.33 9.50
N GLY A 855 24.00 -40.14 10.07
CA GLY A 855 25.29 -39.46 10.19
C GLY A 855 26.30 -40.26 11.01
N TRP A 856 25.87 -40.90 12.10
CA TRP A 856 26.74 -41.70 12.95
C TRP A 856 27.15 -43.04 12.30
N GLN A 857 26.18 -43.89 11.94
CA GLN A 857 26.44 -45.25 11.47
C GLN A 857 26.30 -45.46 9.95
N GLY A 858 25.87 -44.47 9.18
CA GLY A 858 25.56 -44.62 7.75
C GLY A 858 24.42 -45.62 7.55
N ARG A 859 24.51 -46.47 6.52
CA ARG A 859 23.49 -47.50 6.23
C ARG A 859 23.27 -48.51 7.36
N ARG A 860 24.23 -48.68 8.29
CA ARG A 860 24.07 -49.56 9.45
C ARG A 860 23.03 -49.04 10.46
N ALA A 861 22.60 -47.78 10.33
CA ALA A 861 21.51 -47.21 11.11
C ALA A 861 20.11 -47.72 10.70
N LEU A 862 19.93 -48.25 9.48
CA LEU A 862 18.63 -48.69 8.94
C LEU A 862 17.81 -49.61 9.89
N PRO A 863 18.37 -50.67 10.52
CA PRO A 863 17.61 -51.49 11.47
C PRO A 863 17.18 -50.72 12.72
N TRP A 864 18.02 -49.81 13.23
CA TRP A 864 17.68 -48.95 14.37
C TRP A 864 16.55 -47.98 14.02
N LEU A 865 16.56 -47.44 12.80
CA LEU A 865 15.48 -46.60 12.30
C LEU A 865 14.18 -47.37 12.12
N GLY A 866 14.24 -48.59 11.58
CA GLY A 866 13.09 -49.47 11.48
C GLY A 866 12.50 -49.79 12.85
N GLY A 867 13.36 -50.10 13.83
CA GLY A 867 12.95 -50.34 15.22
C GLY A 867 12.35 -49.10 15.89
N LEU A 868 12.96 -47.92 15.72
CA LEU A 868 12.44 -46.66 16.26
C LEU A 868 11.13 -46.23 15.59
N ALA A 869 10.97 -46.45 14.29
CA ALA A 869 9.73 -46.18 13.57
C ALA A 869 8.61 -47.11 14.04
N ALA A 870 8.87 -48.41 14.17
CA ALA A 870 7.90 -49.39 14.67
C ALA A 870 7.53 -49.12 16.14
N GLY A 871 8.53 -48.89 16.99
CA GLY A 871 8.31 -48.56 18.41
C GLY A 871 7.63 -47.21 18.60
N GLY A 872 7.99 -46.21 17.79
CA GLY A 872 7.34 -44.90 17.77
C GLY A 872 5.88 -44.98 17.32
N ALA A 873 5.58 -45.77 16.28
CA ALA A 873 4.21 -46.03 15.83
C ALA A 873 3.40 -46.75 16.92
N ALA A 874 3.96 -47.78 17.56
CA ALA A 874 3.32 -48.48 18.67
C ALA A 874 3.09 -47.53 19.86
N ALA A 875 4.07 -46.71 20.22
CA ALA A 875 3.94 -45.69 21.26
C ALA A 875 2.87 -44.65 20.90
N LEU A 876 2.82 -44.18 19.65
CA LEU A 876 1.78 -43.26 19.16
C LEU A 876 0.39 -43.87 19.26
N VAL A 877 0.22 -45.14 18.92
CA VAL A 877 -1.06 -45.87 19.07
C VAL A 877 -1.47 -45.94 20.54
N ILE A 878 -0.53 -46.27 21.44
CA ILE A 878 -0.80 -46.32 22.89
C ILE A 878 -1.12 -44.92 23.43
N LEU A 879 -0.29 -43.93 23.13
CA LEU A 879 -0.49 -42.53 23.52
C LEU A 879 -1.80 -41.96 22.97
N ALA A 880 -2.23 -42.37 21.77
CA ALA A 880 -3.51 -41.97 21.19
C ALA A 880 -4.71 -42.47 21.99
N GLN A 881 -4.59 -43.53 22.78
CA GLN A 881 -5.66 -43.96 23.68
C GLN A 881 -5.83 -43.02 24.88
N PHE A 882 -4.78 -42.30 25.26
CA PHE A 882 -4.76 -41.41 26.44
C PHE A 882 -4.80 -39.91 26.08
N LEU A 883 -4.54 -39.56 24.82
CA LEU A 883 -4.49 -38.18 24.34
C LEU A 883 -5.54 -37.95 23.23
N PRO A 884 -6.67 -37.29 23.53
CA PRO A 884 -7.79 -37.07 22.60
C PRO A 884 -7.41 -36.39 21.27
N ARG A 885 -6.32 -35.61 21.25
CA ARG A 885 -5.82 -34.91 20.07
C ARG A 885 -5.08 -35.83 19.08
N LEU A 886 -4.42 -36.88 19.59
CA LEU A 886 -3.77 -37.89 18.74
C LEU A 886 -4.80 -38.76 18.01
N GLN A 887 -6.00 -38.93 18.58
CA GLN A 887 -7.13 -39.61 17.91
C GLN A 887 -7.64 -38.81 16.71
N ARG A 888 -7.68 -37.47 16.82
CA ARG A 888 -8.12 -36.56 15.75
C ARG A 888 -7.09 -36.35 14.63
N LEU A 889 -5.81 -36.63 14.87
CA LEU A 889 -4.80 -36.68 13.80
C LEU A 889 -5.10 -37.75 12.73
N ALA A 890 -5.94 -38.75 13.05
CA ALA A 890 -6.37 -39.80 12.13
C ALA A 890 -7.72 -39.51 11.43
N ASN A 891 -8.40 -38.40 11.74
CA ASN A 891 -9.68 -38.04 11.14
C ASN A 891 -9.51 -36.85 10.17
N PRO A 892 -9.61 -37.05 8.84
CA PRO A 892 -9.41 -35.98 7.85
C PRO A 892 -10.50 -34.89 7.86
N GLN A 893 -11.68 -35.19 8.41
CA GLN A 893 -12.87 -34.36 8.32
C GLN A 893 -13.10 -33.45 9.55
N ASP A 894 -12.29 -33.60 10.61
CA ASP A 894 -12.40 -32.78 11.83
C ASP A 894 -11.03 -32.36 12.37
N GLY A 895 -10.86 -31.05 12.63
CA GLY A 895 -9.71 -30.50 13.37
C GLY A 895 -8.66 -29.78 12.52
N THR A 896 -7.48 -29.57 13.11
CA THR A 896 -6.40 -28.68 12.61
C THR A 896 -5.88 -28.94 11.19
N THR A 897 -6.18 -30.11 10.60
CA THR A 897 -5.75 -30.47 9.24
C THR A 897 -6.63 -29.83 8.18
N PHE A 898 -7.96 -29.87 8.34
CA PHE A 898 -8.91 -29.18 7.44
C PHE A 898 -8.58 -27.68 7.38
N PHE A 899 -8.36 -27.08 8.55
CA PHE A 899 -8.01 -25.68 8.67
C PHE A 899 -6.71 -25.30 7.92
N ARG A 900 -5.68 -26.15 8.00
CA ARG A 900 -4.43 -25.95 7.25
C ARG A 900 -4.62 -26.02 5.74
N LEU A 901 -5.50 -26.90 5.26
CA LEU A 901 -5.78 -27.00 3.82
C LEU A 901 -6.44 -25.70 3.31
N GLN A 902 -7.41 -25.16 4.06
CA GLN A 902 -8.02 -23.88 3.71
C GLN A 902 -7.03 -22.71 3.79
N LEU A 903 -6.15 -22.72 4.79
CA LEU A 903 -5.05 -21.74 4.90
C LEU A 903 -4.09 -21.81 3.72
N TRP A 904 -3.72 -23.01 3.28
CA TRP A 904 -2.84 -23.21 2.12
C TRP A 904 -3.52 -22.78 0.84
N ARG A 905 -4.81 -23.05 0.68
CA ARG A 905 -5.61 -22.55 -0.44
C ARG A 905 -5.62 -21.03 -0.48
N SER A 906 -5.92 -20.39 0.65
CA SER A 906 -5.87 -18.93 0.80
C SER A 906 -4.50 -18.36 0.42
N SER A 907 -3.43 -19.08 0.79
CA SER A 907 -2.06 -18.71 0.44
C SER A 907 -1.76 -18.87 -1.05
N LEU A 908 -2.33 -19.88 -1.71
CA LEU A 908 -2.18 -20.10 -3.15
C LEU A 908 -2.93 -19.04 -3.96
N GLU A 909 -4.13 -18.64 -3.54
CA GLU A 909 -4.87 -17.51 -4.14
C GLU A 909 -4.06 -16.21 -3.99
N MET A 910 -3.48 -15.97 -2.81
CA MET A 910 -2.58 -14.83 -2.60
C MET A 910 -1.32 -14.90 -3.47
N ILE A 911 -0.75 -16.09 -3.71
CA ILE A 911 0.37 -16.29 -4.62
C ILE A 911 -0.05 -16.09 -6.09
N ALA A 912 -1.28 -16.44 -6.47
CA ALA A 912 -1.78 -16.24 -7.82
C ALA A 912 -1.86 -14.74 -8.15
N ASP A 913 -2.27 -13.91 -7.18
CA ASP A 913 -2.28 -12.44 -7.31
C ASP A 913 -0.86 -11.85 -7.29
N PHE A 914 0.07 -12.42 -6.51
CA PHE A 914 1.44 -11.91 -6.32
C PHE A 914 2.56 -12.94 -6.55
N PRO A 915 2.68 -13.55 -7.75
CA PRO A 915 3.53 -14.73 -7.94
C PRO A 915 5.03 -14.40 -7.86
N LEU A 916 5.44 -13.22 -8.33
CA LEU A 916 6.86 -12.84 -8.39
C LEU A 916 7.34 -12.16 -7.11
N THR A 917 6.50 -11.30 -6.54
CA THR A 917 6.87 -10.40 -5.43
C THR A 917 6.45 -10.93 -4.07
N GLY A 918 5.42 -11.78 -4.01
CA GLY A 918 4.66 -11.99 -2.79
C GLY A 918 4.02 -10.68 -2.30
N VAL A 919 3.48 -10.71 -1.08
CA VAL A 919 2.88 -9.54 -0.42
C VAL A 919 3.85 -8.75 0.45
N GLY A 920 5.06 -9.27 0.66
CA GLY A 920 6.11 -8.63 1.46
C GLY A 920 6.20 -9.14 2.91
N PRO A 921 7.26 -8.75 3.65
CA PRO A 921 7.48 -9.16 5.04
C PRO A 921 6.35 -8.68 5.97
N ASP A 922 5.89 -9.57 6.84
CA ASP A 922 4.85 -9.34 7.87
C ASP A 922 3.47 -8.94 7.33
N GLN A 923 3.20 -9.19 6.04
CA GLN A 923 1.93 -8.77 5.41
C GLN A 923 0.87 -9.87 5.38
N PHE A 924 1.23 -11.14 5.62
CA PHE A 924 0.33 -12.30 5.50
C PHE A 924 -0.97 -12.12 6.28
N LEU A 925 -0.88 -11.74 7.56
CA LEU A 925 -2.03 -11.54 8.45
C LEU A 925 -3.08 -10.62 7.84
N TYR A 926 -2.62 -9.46 7.38
CA TYR A 926 -3.46 -8.39 6.88
C TYR A 926 -4.21 -8.83 5.63
N TRP A 927 -3.49 -9.38 4.65
CA TRP A 927 -4.10 -9.91 3.44
C TRP A 927 -5.00 -11.11 3.69
N TYR A 928 -4.59 -12.02 4.58
CA TYR A 928 -5.38 -13.19 4.94
C TYR A 928 -6.74 -12.74 5.47
N ARG A 929 -6.79 -11.97 6.56
CA ARG A 929 -8.07 -11.60 7.18
C ARG A 929 -8.95 -10.67 6.33
N SER A 930 -8.35 -9.89 5.45
CA SER A 930 -9.05 -8.83 4.71
C SER A 930 -9.44 -9.21 3.29
N ARG A 931 -8.83 -10.24 2.70
CA ARG A 931 -9.05 -10.57 1.29
C ARG A 931 -9.14 -12.06 1.04
N TYR A 932 -8.26 -12.85 1.66
CA TYR A 932 -8.15 -14.28 1.34
C TYR A 932 -8.72 -15.20 2.41
N ILE A 933 -9.39 -14.68 3.45
CA ILE A 933 -10.02 -15.51 4.47
C ILE A 933 -11.24 -16.16 3.84
N LEU A 934 -11.20 -17.49 3.77
CA LEU A 934 -12.33 -18.26 3.28
C LEU A 934 -13.41 -18.29 4.36
N PRO A 935 -14.70 -18.20 3.96
CA PRO A 935 -15.85 -18.45 4.83
C PRO A 935 -15.64 -19.64 5.75
N GLU A 936 -15.20 -20.79 5.24
CA GLU A 936 -15.01 -22.03 6.00
C GLU A 936 -13.83 -21.97 7.01
N ALA A 937 -12.93 -21.00 6.86
CA ALA A 937 -11.73 -20.80 7.66
C ALA A 937 -11.83 -19.63 8.66
N TRP A 938 -13.04 -19.10 8.89
CA TRP A 938 -13.25 -17.90 9.71
C TRP A 938 -12.78 -17.99 11.17
N ARG A 939 -12.64 -19.20 11.72
CA ARG A 939 -12.45 -19.46 13.16
C ARG A 939 -11.13 -18.93 13.74
N ASP A 940 -10.12 -18.71 12.90
CA ASP A 940 -8.81 -18.18 13.35
C ASP A 940 -8.33 -17.12 12.34
N PRO A 941 -8.91 -15.92 12.38
CA PRO A 941 -8.66 -14.87 11.39
C PRO A 941 -7.31 -14.17 11.61
N ASP A 942 -6.64 -14.39 12.75
CA ASP A 942 -5.45 -13.65 13.15
C ASP A 942 -4.13 -14.42 12.94
N LEU A 943 -4.11 -15.33 11.97
CA LEU A 943 -2.90 -16.06 11.60
C LEU A 943 -1.89 -15.15 10.91
N SER A 944 -0.62 -15.29 11.30
CA SER A 944 0.49 -14.50 10.77
C SER A 944 1.33 -15.21 9.71
N HIS A 945 1.08 -16.49 9.42
CA HIS A 945 1.83 -17.26 8.42
C HIS A 945 1.06 -18.50 7.94
N PRO A 946 1.40 -19.06 6.77
CA PRO A 946 0.62 -20.13 6.11
C PRO A 946 0.86 -21.55 6.66
N HIS A 947 1.59 -21.71 7.77
CA HIS A 947 1.94 -23.03 8.34
C HIS A 947 2.64 -23.99 7.36
N ASN A 948 3.38 -23.47 6.38
CA ASN A 948 4.20 -24.24 5.46
C ASN A 948 5.36 -23.36 4.98
N PHE A 949 6.61 -23.80 5.17
CA PHE A 949 7.77 -22.95 4.93
C PHE A 949 7.95 -22.51 3.46
N LEU A 950 7.51 -23.32 2.49
CA LEU A 950 7.61 -22.96 1.07
C LEU A 950 6.59 -21.88 0.73
N LEU A 951 5.34 -22.04 1.18
CA LEU A 951 4.31 -21.02 1.04
C LEU A 951 4.72 -19.74 1.79
N ASP A 952 5.32 -19.88 2.97
CA ASP A 952 5.78 -18.75 3.79
C ASP A 952 6.88 -17.94 3.08
N TYR A 953 7.86 -18.61 2.44
CA TYR A 953 8.84 -17.93 1.59
C TYR A 953 8.21 -17.25 0.38
N TRP A 954 7.27 -17.91 -0.28
CA TRP A 954 6.64 -17.38 -1.49
C TRP A 954 5.78 -16.16 -1.18
N VAL A 955 4.94 -16.25 -0.14
CA VAL A 955 4.05 -15.16 0.22
C VAL A 955 4.84 -13.95 0.75
N ARG A 956 5.93 -14.14 1.50
CA ARG A 956 6.71 -13.02 2.07
C ARG A 956 7.71 -12.40 1.09
N LEU A 957 8.38 -13.22 0.27
CA LEU A 957 9.53 -12.80 -0.55
C LEU A 957 9.36 -13.13 -2.04
N GLY A 958 8.20 -13.66 -2.45
CA GLY A 958 7.91 -14.03 -3.82
C GLY A 958 8.68 -15.26 -4.31
N LEU A 959 8.66 -15.47 -5.62
CA LEU A 959 9.39 -16.56 -6.28
C LEU A 959 10.89 -16.53 -5.96
N GLY A 960 11.47 -15.33 -5.82
CA GLY A 960 12.87 -15.16 -5.41
C GLY A 960 13.17 -15.80 -4.05
N GLY A 961 12.24 -15.69 -3.10
CA GLY A 961 12.36 -16.32 -1.77
C GLY A 961 12.39 -17.83 -1.84
N VAL A 962 11.53 -18.43 -2.68
CA VAL A 962 11.49 -19.89 -2.91
C VAL A 962 12.79 -20.36 -3.54
N LEU A 963 13.28 -19.67 -4.57
CA LEU A 963 14.53 -20.01 -5.26
C LEU A 963 15.73 -19.95 -4.30
N LEU A 964 15.82 -18.89 -3.48
CA LEU A 964 16.85 -18.78 -2.45
C LEU A 964 16.72 -19.86 -1.37
N GLY A 965 15.49 -20.20 -0.97
CA GLY A 965 15.21 -21.28 -0.02
C GLY A 965 15.65 -22.65 -0.55
N VAL A 966 15.34 -22.98 -1.81
CA VAL A 966 15.78 -24.23 -2.46
C VAL A 966 17.30 -24.25 -2.62
N LEU A 967 17.89 -23.14 -3.06
CA LEU A 967 19.33 -23.01 -3.22
C LEU A 967 20.06 -23.15 -1.87
N LEU A 968 19.52 -22.56 -0.80
CA LEU A 968 20.00 -22.72 0.57
C LEU A 968 20.08 -24.19 0.97
N GLN A 969 18.98 -24.94 0.76
CA GLN A 969 18.94 -26.36 1.09
C GLN A 969 19.97 -27.14 0.27
N TRP A 970 20.01 -26.94 -1.05
CA TRP A 970 20.95 -27.64 -1.91
C TRP A 970 22.41 -27.41 -1.52
N VAL A 971 22.82 -26.15 -1.31
CA VAL A 971 24.18 -25.80 -0.90
C VAL A 971 24.49 -26.33 0.49
N PHE A 972 23.60 -26.15 1.45
CA PHE A 972 23.79 -26.62 2.82
C PHE A 972 24.03 -28.13 2.88
N TRP A 973 23.14 -28.93 2.29
CA TRP A 973 23.26 -30.39 2.31
C TRP A 973 24.48 -30.88 1.56
N ARG A 974 24.79 -30.29 0.40
CA ARG A 974 25.99 -30.64 -0.37
C ARG A 974 27.28 -30.40 0.44
N ARG A 975 27.37 -29.29 1.16
CA ARG A 975 28.53 -28.94 2.01
C ARG A 975 28.63 -29.84 3.23
N CYS A 976 27.51 -30.08 3.91
CA CYS A 976 27.45 -30.99 5.06
C CYS A 976 27.86 -32.43 4.69
N LEU A 977 27.36 -32.96 3.57
CA LEU A 977 27.71 -34.31 3.11
C LEU A 977 29.19 -34.41 2.71
N ALA A 978 29.75 -33.37 2.08
CA ALA A 978 31.18 -33.30 1.81
C ALA A 978 32.00 -33.32 3.11
N LEU A 979 31.68 -32.46 4.07
CA LEU A 979 32.34 -32.43 5.39
C LEU A 979 32.21 -33.76 6.13
N TRP A 980 31.01 -34.34 6.14
CA TRP A 980 30.73 -35.63 6.77
C TRP A 980 31.65 -36.74 6.24
N GLY A 981 31.83 -36.80 4.92
CA GLY A 981 32.73 -37.78 4.28
C GLY A 981 34.18 -37.66 4.75
N HIS A 982 34.68 -36.44 4.94
CA HIS A 982 36.07 -36.18 5.32
C HIS A 982 36.31 -36.31 6.83
N LEU A 983 35.37 -35.88 7.67
CA LEU A 983 35.54 -35.80 9.12
C LEU A 983 35.34 -37.15 9.84
N ARG A 984 34.74 -38.14 9.16
CA ARG A 984 34.36 -39.44 9.74
C ARG A 984 35.53 -40.26 10.30
N THR A 985 36.76 -39.97 9.87
CA THR A 985 37.96 -40.76 10.20
C THR A 985 38.97 -40.04 11.10
N GLY A 986 38.74 -38.79 11.53
CA GLY A 986 39.80 -38.04 12.26
C GLY A 986 39.40 -36.89 13.18
N ALA A 987 38.15 -36.40 13.19
CA ALA A 987 37.78 -35.22 13.99
C ALA A 987 36.39 -35.35 14.65
N PRO A 988 36.27 -36.05 15.79
CA PRO A 988 34.97 -36.43 16.36
C PRO A 988 34.12 -35.23 16.79
N LEU A 989 34.74 -34.16 17.30
CA LEU A 989 34.02 -32.94 17.67
C LEU A 989 33.43 -32.23 16.44
N ALA A 990 34.24 -32.00 15.41
CA ALA A 990 33.78 -31.38 14.17
C ALA A 990 32.68 -32.23 13.50
N LEU A 991 32.84 -33.55 13.49
CA LEU A 991 31.84 -34.48 12.98
C LEU A 991 30.51 -34.36 13.74
N ALA A 992 30.55 -34.23 15.07
CA ALA A 992 29.35 -34.07 15.88
C ALA A 992 28.63 -32.74 15.60
N LEU A 993 29.38 -31.65 15.38
CA LEU A 993 28.79 -30.36 14.98
C LEU A 993 28.11 -30.44 13.61
N VAL A 994 28.73 -31.08 12.61
CA VAL A 994 28.12 -31.25 11.27
C VAL A 994 26.87 -32.12 11.35
N ILE A 995 26.91 -33.26 12.04
CA ILE A 995 25.76 -34.16 12.17
C ILE A 995 24.62 -33.49 12.95
N GLY A 996 24.95 -32.76 14.02
CA GLY A 996 23.98 -31.96 14.76
C GLY A 996 23.32 -30.90 13.89
N ALA A 997 24.10 -30.18 13.06
CA ALA A 997 23.58 -29.19 12.13
C ALA A 997 22.68 -29.80 11.05
N MET A 998 23.06 -30.97 10.50
CA MET A 998 22.24 -31.74 9.58
C MET A 998 20.91 -32.15 10.23
N GLY A 999 20.93 -32.68 11.46
CA GLY A 999 19.71 -33.07 12.17
C GLY A 999 18.81 -31.88 12.49
N ALA A 1000 19.39 -30.75 12.89
CA ALA A 1000 18.65 -29.51 13.12
C ALA A 1000 17.99 -28.96 11.84
N MET A 1001 18.68 -29.04 10.69
CA MET A 1001 18.11 -28.70 9.37
C MET A 1001 17.03 -29.71 8.95
N GLY A 1002 17.19 -31.00 9.29
CA GLY A 1002 16.15 -32.00 9.10
C GLY A 1002 14.86 -31.65 9.86
N ASN A 1003 14.98 -31.22 11.12
CA ASN A 1003 13.85 -30.70 11.89
C ASN A 1003 13.25 -29.42 11.29
N PHE A 1004 14.10 -28.48 10.83
CA PHE A 1004 13.67 -27.26 10.13
C PHE A 1004 12.74 -27.59 8.97
N LEU A 1005 13.13 -28.55 8.11
CA LEU A 1005 12.35 -28.95 6.95
C LEU A 1005 11.08 -29.69 7.35
N ALA A 1006 11.19 -30.73 8.19
CA ALA A 1006 10.08 -31.62 8.50
C ALA A 1006 9.00 -30.96 9.35
N HIS A 1007 9.37 -30.23 10.40
CA HIS A 1007 8.41 -29.48 11.21
C HIS A 1007 7.87 -28.27 10.43
N GLY A 1008 8.71 -27.64 9.60
CA GLY A 1008 8.34 -26.51 8.74
C GLY A 1008 7.30 -26.81 7.67
N LEU A 1009 6.98 -28.08 7.40
CA LEU A 1009 5.89 -28.46 6.49
C LEU A 1009 4.49 -28.20 7.09
N VAL A 1010 4.40 -28.07 8.41
CA VAL A 1010 3.12 -27.94 9.14
C VAL A 1010 3.08 -26.76 10.12
N ASP A 1011 4.13 -25.94 10.11
CA ASP A 1011 4.34 -24.77 10.95
C ASP A 1011 5.42 -23.85 10.31
N ARG A 1012 5.84 -22.77 10.97
CA ARG A 1012 6.93 -21.90 10.48
C ARG A 1012 8.31 -22.53 10.64
N ALA A 1013 9.18 -22.27 9.68
CA ALA A 1013 10.57 -22.76 9.72
C ALA A 1013 11.61 -21.64 9.90
N HIS A 1014 11.46 -20.52 9.19
CA HIS A 1014 12.48 -19.47 9.16
C HIS A 1014 12.02 -18.20 9.88
N PHE A 1015 10.84 -17.68 9.52
CA PHE A 1015 10.33 -16.38 9.96
C PHE A 1015 9.80 -16.40 11.40
N GLY A 1016 10.73 -16.62 12.32
CA GLY A 1016 10.60 -16.42 13.76
C GLY A 1016 11.94 -15.97 14.29
N ILE A 1017 11.96 -15.04 15.25
CA ILE A 1017 13.18 -14.37 15.71
C ILE A 1017 14.21 -15.40 16.20
N HIS A 1018 13.81 -16.28 17.11
CA HIS A 1018 14.65 -17.36 17.61
C HIS A 1018 15.03 -18.36 16.51
N LEU A 1019 14.12 -18.67 15.59
CA LEU A 1019 14.33 -19.64 14.50
C LEU A 1019 15.34 -19.15 13.46
N SER A 1020 15.30 -17.86 13.10
CA SER A 1020 16.20 -17.22 12.15
C SER A 1020 17.62 -17.08 12.71
N LEU A 1021 17.76 -16.75 13.99
CA LEU A 1021 19.06 -16.77 14.68
C LEU A 1021 19.65 -18.18 14.73
N VAL A 1022 18.85 -19.19 15.06
CA VAL A 1022 19.31 -20.59 15.02
C VAL A 1022 19.74 -20.98 13.62
N LEU A 1023 18.98 -20.62 12.58
CA LEU A 1023 19.38 -20.87 11.19
C LEU A 1023 20.73 -20.23 10.88
N ALA A 1024 20.96 -18.97 11.25
CA ALA A 1024 22.24 -18.29 11.08
C ALA A 1024 23.40 -19.04 11.78
N VAL A 1025 23.17 -19.56 12.99
CA VAL A 1025 24.14 -20.42 13.70
C VAL A 1025 24.42 -21.70 12.93
N LEU A 1026 23.39 -22.39 12.42
CA LEU A 1026 23.57 -23.61 11.62
C LEU A 1026 24.42 -23.35 10.37
N LEU A 1027 24.11 -22.27 9.64
CA LEU A 1027 24.84 -21.91 8.43
C LEU A 1027 26.29 -21.58 8.76
N VAL A 1028 26.54 -20.76 9.79
CA VAL A 1028 27.91 -20.33 10.07
C VAL A 1028 28.77 -21.44 10.65
N VAL A 1029 28.20 -22.39 11.41
CA VAL A 1029 28.91 -23.59 11.85
C VAL A 1029 29.42 -24.40 10.66
N VAL A 1030 28.57 -24.65 9.66
CA VAL A 1030 28.96 -25.41 8.47
C VAL A 1030 30.06 -24.71 7.68
N VAL A 1031 29.92 -23.40 7.47
CA VAL A 1031 30.92 -22.62 6.75
C VAL A 1031 32.25 -22.59 7.48
N GLN A 1032 32.27 -22.33 8.79
CA GLN A 1032 33.50 -22.27 9.55
C GLN A 1032 34.23 -23.62 9.56
N LEU A 1033 33.50 -24.73 9.58
CA LEU A 1033 34.10 -26.06 9.45
C LEU A 1033 34.68 -26.31 8.05
N ASP A 1034 34.04 -25.81 6.98
CA ASP A 1034 34.59 -25.87 5.61
C ASP A 1034 35.87 -25.02 5.48
N GLU A 1035 35.92 -23.83 6.10
CA GLU A 1035 37.11 -22.98 6.13
C GLU A 1035 38.25 -23.59 6.96
N LEU A 1036 37.95 -24.20 8.11
CA LEU A 1036 38.94 -24.88 8.95
C LEU A 1036 39.50 -26.15 8.29
N HIS A 1037 38.76 -26.76 7.36
CA HIS A 1037 39.24 -27.92 6.62
C HIS A 1037 40.16 -27.55 5.44
N GLN A 1038 39.93 -26.38 4.83
CA GLN A 1038 40.71 -25.90 3.67
C GLN A 1038 42.05 -25.26 4.05
N ASN A 1039 42.27 -24.97 5.34
CA ASN A 1039 43.51 -24.41 5.89
C ASN A 1039 44.23 -25.49 6.71
#